data_AF-V5FQP9-F1
#
_entry.id   AF-V5FQP9-F1
#
_cell.length_a   1.000
_cell.length_b   1.000
_cell.length_c   1.000
_cell.angle_alpha   90.00
_cell.angle_beta   90.00
_cell.angle_gamma   90.00
#
_symmetry.space_group_name_H-M   'P 1'
#
loop_
_entity.id
_entity.type
_entity.pdbx_description
1 polymer ?
#
loop_
_entity_poly.entity_id
_entity_poly.type
_entity_poly.pdbx_seq_one_letter_code
_entity_poly.pdbx_strand_id
1 'polypeptide(L)'
;MSDNGEVEVESSAVFQAVPKDVLAEQGSVKLFNKWSYEDVEIRDISLTDYVQIRSPVYLPHSAGRYAQKRFRKAQCPIIERLTNSLMMNGRNNGKKLKAVRIVAHSFEIIHIMTDQNPLQVAVDAIVNCGPREDSTRIGSAGTVRRQAVDVSPLRRVNQAISLLTIGAREAAFRNVKSIAECLAEELINAAKGSSNSYAIKKKDELERVAKSNRSYVEDFRAQHYQYESHREIYMAAPSSATDTGIISLRDLIDFISHVADCYPDITKDFPQQLMDMLMQHHLVLEQELREKIVTSLVLLRKKEILDSATLLQTLFPVLVSTPSKSLRALLFQKIVSDLRSSNSKMVNHKLNRTMQTVLFNLVTSDRTSSKALWAIKITRELWKRQIWSDAKTVEIMKEASLSDNEKVIVGGVRFFLGGDKEREEMEDESSDEETIDVARVRHQVGINKKTRKKNRQVEKALQTVKKKERKKNQPHPLNFSALHLLYDPQGFSETLFQKHLQNTKSKLNLEQKLLVLNLVSRLVGLHKLHVIQLYSYFQKYLTPRQPSVTSFMASLAQATHNLVPPDVLEPLIQKIANEFVSEASAAEVASAGLNAIREVCVRQPLAMNETLLQDLVMYKKSKDKGVMMAAKGLLSLYREVGAEMLKKRDRGKDASIGLRSGQLKEKRFGEEAVGDIEGIELLEQWKEEERRKKRREKGLPSDGEDDEEEEDEAEDWTKWEVEDDDSDDSGGWINVESDAEIEISDSDDDDDKPPVKKAKKEREEEANKDAEEKEREQKISKLATTRILTPADLAKLAELRAQASVTALLPGAKSKRAQAAASGRHIDDAVTAEDIEGLAALSHKATREEKLARVKESKTDRDDHKSTTARRKEKKESEGKSTTNKEKARKKNFLMTLGKAKSKGKRSLVETRASLRAHQERQKKGGRRGNRG
;
A
#
# COMPACT_ATOMS: atom_id res chain seq x y z
N MET A 1 63.05 63.69 6.27
CA MET A 1 63.03 65.12 5.93
C MET A 1 61.55 65.49 5.82
N SER A 2 60.88 65.95 6.89
CA SER A 2 60.85 67.33 7.43
C SER A 2 60.45 68.36 6.36
N ASP A 3 59.57 69.32 6.56
CA ASP A 3 58.51 69.65 7.52
C ASP A 3 57.85 70.93 6.96
N ASN A 4 56.54 71.08 7.18
CA ASN A 4 55.75 72.31 7.33
C ASN A 4 55.71 73.49 6.33
N GLY A 5 54.48 74.00 6.16
CA GLY A 5 54.15 75.31 5.59
C GLY A 5 52.64 75.49 5.36
N GLU A 6 51.92 76.00 6.37
CA GLU A 6 50.47 76.03 6.59
C GLU A 6 49.58 76.82 5.61
N VAL A 7 48.31 76.40 5.60
CA VAL A 7 47.14 77.01 4.92
C VAL A 7 46.39 77.90 5.91
N GLU A 8 46.10 79.15 5.53
CA GLU A 8 45.10 79.97 6.23
C GLU A 8 43.69 79.55 5.80
N VAL A 9 42.88 79.11 6.78
CA VAL A 9 41.43 78.85 6.61
C VAL A 9 40.69 79.96 7.34
N GLU A 10 40.02 80.84 6.58
CA GLU A 10 38.98 81.69 7.15
C GLU A 10 37.77 80.85 7.58
N SER A 11 37.44 80.94 8.86
CA SER A 11 36.29 80.32 9.48
C SER A 11 35.20 81.33 9.81
N SER A 12 33.95 80.82 9.82
CA SER A 12 32.70 81.35 10.41
C SER A 12 31.78 82.11 9.44
N ALA A 13 30.46 81.90 9.40
CA ALA A 13 29.51 81.08 10.17
C ALA A 13 28.28 80.79 9.25
N VAL A 14 27.33 79.87 9.50
CA VAL A 14 26.33 79.90 10.58
C VAL A 14 25.72 78.49 10.76
N PHE A 15 25.93 77.85 11.92
CA PHE A 15 25.02 76.82 12.43
C PHE A 15 24.13 77.47 13.49
N GLN A 16 22.81 77.32 13.37
CA GLN A 16 21.84 77.76 14.38
C GLN A 16 22.17 77.14 15.74
N ALA A 17 22.26 77.98 16.78
CA ALA A 17 22.41 77.53 18.16
C ALA A 17 21.24 76.62 18.57
N VAL A 18 21.55 75.48 19.18
CA VAL A 18 20.57 74.56 19.78
C VAL A 18 19.78 75.34 20.85
N PRO A 19 18.43 75.22 20.92
CA PRO A 19 17.62 75.97 21.89
C PRO A 19 18.07 75.76 23.35
N LYS A 20 18.03 76.82 24.16
CA LYS A 20 18.49 76.81 25.58
C LYS A 20 17.80 75.73 26.43
N ASP A 21 16.54 75.41 26.14
CA ASP A 21 15.77 74.39 26.85
C ASP A 21 16.32 72.97 26.63
N VAL A 22 16.90 72.71 25.45
CA VAL A 22 17.52 71.40 25.12
C VAL A 22 18.91 71.27 25.75
N LEU A 23 19.62 72.38 25.91
CA LEU A 23 20.91 72.43 26.62
C LEU A 23 20.73 72.22 28.14
N ALA A 24 19.64 72.75 28.71
CA ALA A 24 19.33 72.60 30.13
C ALA A 24 18.97 71.15 30.54
N GLU A 25 18.52 70.31 29.60
CA GLU A 25 18.11 68.92 29.84
C GLU A 25 19.18 67.87 29.42
N GLN A 26 20.41 68.30 29.14
CA GLN A 26 21.51 67.39 28.77
C GLN A 26 21.80 66.39 29.91
N GLY A 27 21.33 65.15 29.74
CA GLY A 27 21.57 64.04 30.67
C GLY A 27 20.31 63.27 31.07
N SER A 28 19.12 63.87 30.98
CA SER A 28 17.83 63.22 31.30
C SER A 28 17.01 62.93 30.03
N VAL A 29 16.67 61.66 29.79
CA VAL A 29 15.86 61.28 28.62
C VAL A 29 14.36 61.37 28.95
N LYS A 30 13.70 62.42 28.48
CA LYS A 30 12.25 62.63 28.62
C LYS A 30 11.51 62.38 27.31
N LEU A 31 10.32 61.78 27.37
CA LEU A 31 9.47 61.60 26.19
C LEU A 31 8.93 62.95 25.71
N PHE A 32 9.05 63.23 24.41
CA PHE A 32 8.71 64.51 23.78
C PHE A 32 9.42 65.72 24.41
N ASN A 33 10.55 65.51 25.12
CA ASN A 33 11.25 66.52 25.92
C ASN A 33 10.34 67.19 26.97
N LYS A 34 9.30 66.50 27.44
CA LYS A 34 8.32 67.03 28.41
C LYS A 34 8.03 66.04 29.54
N TRP A 35 7.86 64.76 29.22
CA TRP A 35 7.36 63.76 30.16
C TRP A 35 8.49 62.88 30.70
N SER A 36 8.65 62.83 32.03
CA SER A 36 9.64 61.94 32.67
C SER A 36 9.17 60.48 32.65
N TYR A 37 10.14 59.58 32.52
CA TYR A 37 9.96 58.12 32.73
C TYR A 37 10.17 57.71 34.20
N GLU A 38 10.67 58.62 35.02
CA GLU A 38 10.80 58.45 36.46
C GLU A 38 9.39 58.41 37.10
N ASP A 39 9.22 57.61 38.16
CA ASP A 39 7.96 57.39 38.89
C ASP A 39 6.82 56.73 38.09
N VAL A 40 7.10 56.10 36.94
CA VAL A 40 6.10 55.32 36.19
C VAL A 40 6.13 53.86 36.64
N GLU A 41 5.09 53.44 37.36
CA GLU A 41 4.97 52.10 37.94
C GLU A 41 3.89 51.25 37.26
N ILE A 42 4.14 49.94 37.15
CA ILE A 42 3.18 48.97 36.60
C ILE A 42 2.55 48.21 37.78
N ARG A 43 1.25 48.45 38.03
CA ARG A 43 0.52 47.84 39.16
C ARG A 43 0.32 46.32 39.05
N ASP A 44 0.28 45.77 37.84
CA ASP A 44 0.08 44.33 37.58
C ASP A 44 1.44 43.64 37.33
N ILE A 45 1.85 42.78 38.27
CA ILE A 45 3.12 42.04 38.23
C ILE A 45 3.28 41.17 36.99
N SER A 46 2.18 40.67 36.42
CA SER A 46 2.22 39.80 35.24
C SER A 46 2.59 40.54 33.95
N LEU A 47 2.48 41.87 33.94
CA LEU A 47 2.70 42.72 32.77
C LEU A 47 4.05 43.45 32.78
N THR A 48 4.78 43.42 33.90
CA THR A 48 6.02 44.18 34.11
C THR A 48 7.06 43.93 33.02
N ASP A 49 7.30 42.67 32.63
CA ASP A 49 8.29 42.32 31.60
C ASP A 49 7.79 42.55 30.16
N TYR A 50 6.49 42.79 29.98
CA TYR A 50 5.84 42.93 28.67
C TYR A 50 5.48 44.37 28.30
N VAL A 51 5.66 45.31 29.24
CA VAL A 51 5.45 46.74 29.09
C VAL A 51 6.79 47.45 29.29
N GLN A 52 7.43 47.83 28.19
CA GLN A 52 8.75 48.46 28.24
C GLN A 52 8.67 49.95 28.58
N ILE A 53 9.17 50.30 29.76
CA ILE A 53 9.26 51.68 30.29
C ILE A 53 10.69 52.01 30.74
N ARG A 54 11.49 51.00 31.13
CA ARG A 54 12.86 51.15 31.66
C ARG A 54 13.89 51.70 30.66
N SER A 55 13.61 51.63 29.36
CA SER A 55 14.46 52.21 28.32
C SER A 55 13.81 53.50 27.81
N PRO A 56 14.20 54.67 28.35
CA PRO A 56 13.57 55.94 27.98
C PRO A 56 13.93 56.33 26.54
N VAL A 57 12.99 56.97 25.85
CA VAL A 57 13.17 57.44 24.47
C VAL A 57 12.64 58.86 24.30
N TYR A 58 13.33 59.69 23.53
CA TYR A 58 12.88 61.07 23.25
C TYR A 58 11.62 61.11 22.37
N LEU A 59 11.53 60.20 21.40
CA LEU A 59 10.40 60.12 20.47
C LEU A 59 9.98 58.64 20.31
N PRO A 60 8.67 58.35 20.19
CA PRO A 60 8.17 57.00 19.95
C PRO A 60 8.31 56.60 18.46
N HIS A 61 9.48 56.86 17.88
CA HIS A 61 9.81 56.57 16.49
C HIS A 61 11.20 55.93 16.40
N SER A 62 11.26 54.61 16.55
CA SER A 62 12.45 53.81 16.27
C SER A 62 12.25 52.94 15.03
N ALA A 63 13.34 52.58 14.34
CA ALA A 63 13.36 51.62 13.24
C ALA A 63 13.80 50.22 13.74
N GLY A 64 13.42 49.85 14.96
CA GLY A 64 13.80 48.59 15.57
C GLY A 64 13.18 47.36 14.89
N ARG A 65 13.99 46.32 14.68
CA ARG A 65 13.55 45.04 14.06
C ARG A 65 12.89 44.11 15.09
N TYR A 66 11.79 44.55 15.69
CA TYR A 66 11.11 43.83 16.77
C TYR A 66 10.33 42.58 16.32
N ALA A 67 10.04 42.46 15.02
CA ALA A 67 9.28 41.34 14.45
C ALA A 67 10.13 40.11 14.12
N GLN A 68 11.46 40.24 14.05
CA GLN A 68 12.36 39.14 13.65
C GLN A 68 12.39 37.97 14.64
N LYS A 69 12.13 38.23 15.93
CA LYS A 69 12.08 37.20 16.98
C LYS A 69 10.77 37.31 17.77
N ARG A 70 10.18 36.17 18.14
CA ARG A 70 8.82 36.03 18.71
C ARG A 70 8.51 36.99 19.87
N PHE A 71 9.40 37.11 20.84
CA PHE A 71 9.18 37.94 22.06
C PHE A 71 9.89 39.29 22.05
N ARG A 72 10.66 39.62 20.99
CA ARG A 72 11.39 40.90 20.91
C ARG A 72 10.45 42.11 20.84
N LYS A 73 9.19 41.89 20.44
CA LYS A 73 8.12 42.89 20.51
C LYS A 73 7.84 43.41 21.93
N ALA A 74 8.10 42.62 22.97
CA ALA A 74 7.93 43.05 24.37
C ALA A 74 8.89 44.19 24.74
N GLN A 75 10.11 44.15 24.22
CA GLN A 75 11.17 45.16 24.44
C GLN A 75 10.94 46.46 23.66
N CYS A 76 9.95 46.52 22.78
CA CYS A 76 9.61 47.75 22.07
C CYS A 76 8.94 48.74 23.04
N PRO A 77 9.37 50.01 23.11
CA PRO A 77 8.77 51.02 23.98
C PRO A 77 7.24 51.03 23.84
N ILE A 78 6.53 51.04 24.96
CA ILE A 78 5.08 50.83 24.95
C ILE A 78 4.31 51.90 24.15
N ILE A 79 4.77 53.16 24.22
CA ILE A 79 4.19 54.26 23.45
C ILE A 79 4.45 54.11 21.95
N GLU A 80 5.61 53.56 21.57
CA GLU A 80 5.88 53.23 20.18
C GLU A 80 4.92 52.13 19.68
N ARG A 81 4.61 51.12 20.50
CA ARG A 81 3.59 50.11 20.16
C ARG A 81 2.19 50.71 19.99
N LEU A 82 1.84 51.72 20.80
CA LEU A 82 0.60 52.48 20.65
C LEU A 82 0.56 53.27 19.33
N THR A 83 1.63 54.02 19.02
CA THR A 83 1.73 54.78 17.74
C THR A 83 1.66 53.87 16.52
N ASN A 84 2.31 52.70 16.57
CA ASN A 84 2.30 51.74 15.48
C ASN A 84 0.88 51.19 15.21
N SER A 85 0.07 50.99 16.27
CA SER A 85 -1.32 50.52 16.14
C SER A 85 -2.29 51.61 15.65
N LEU A 86 -1.94 52.90 15.78
CA LEU A 86 -2.75 54.01 15.25
C LEU A 86 -2.69 54.11 13.72
N MET A 87 -1.53 53.81 13.11
CA MET A 87 -1.29 53.93 11.66
C MET A 87 -1.79 52.74 10.83
N MET A 88 -3.01 52.26 11.11
CA MET A 88 -3.66 51.13 10.42
C MET A 88 -4.88 51.59 9.59
N ASN A 89 -5.57 50.65 8.93
CA ASN A 89 -6.78 50.85 8.11
C ASN A 89 -6.53 51.57 6.77
N GLY A 90 -5.55 51.09 6.01
CA GLY A 90 -5.37 51.42 4.59
C GLY A 90 -4.74 52.81 4.39
N ARG A 91 -5.56 53.86 4.38
CA ARG A 91 -5.13 55.25 4.08
C ARG A 91 -4.10 55.83 5.07
N ASN A 92 -4.00 55.25 6.26
CA ASN A 92 -3.06 55.68 7.31
C ASN A 92 -1.81 54.78 7.41
N ASN A 93 -1.70 53.73 6.58
CA ASN A 93 -0.55 52.82 6.61
C ASN A 93 0.75 53.59 6.36
N GLY A 94 1.76 53.36 7.21
CA GLY A 94 3.10 53.97 7.08
C GLY A 94 3.22 55.43 7.50
N LYS A 95 2.11 56.12 7.85
CA LYS A 95 2.12 57.54 8.24
C LYS A 95 2.51 57.73 9.71
N LYS A 96 3.67 57.18 10.11
CA LYS A 96 4.12 57.14 11.50
C LYS A 96 4.34 58.54 12.09
N LEU A 97 4.90 59.48 11.34
CA LEU A 97 5.07 60.87 11.80
C LEU A 97 3.74 61.53 12.22
N LYS A 98 2.66 61.26 11.47
CA LYS A 98 1.31 61.74 11.81
C LYS A 98 0.79 61.07 13.09
N ALA A 99 1.03 59.77 13.26
CA ALA A 99 0.65 59.04 14.47
C ALA A 99 1.41 59.52 15.71
N VAL A 100 2.71 59.81 15.59
CA VAL A 100 3.53 60.39 16.67
C VAL A 100 2.97 61.75 17.09
N ARG A 101 2.60 62.61 16.12
CA ARG A 101 1.97 63.91 16.41
C ARG A 101 0.61 63.77 17.12
N ILE A 102 -0.20 62.80 16.71
CA ILE A 102 -1.49 62.52 17.38
C ILE A 102 -1.25 62.15 18.85
N VAL A 103 -0.30 61.26 19.12
CA VAL A 103 0.02 60.85 20.50
C VAL A 103 0.58 62.01 21.33
N ALA A 104 1.42 62.88 20.74
CA ALA A 104 1.92 64.07 21.41
C ALA A 104 0.77 64.98 21.88
N HIS A 105 -0.18 65.29 20.98
CA HIS A 105 -1.36 66.10 21.32
C HIS A 105 -2.29 65.40 22.32
N SER A 106 -2.50 64.09 22.19
CA SER A 106 -3.28 63.32 23.18
C SER A 106 -2.66 63.40 24.58
N PHE A 107 -1.34 63.35 24.69
CA PHE A 107 -0.65 63.39 25.99
C PHE A 107 -0.72 64.78 26.63
N GLU A 108 -0.67 65.84 25.83
CA GLU A 108 -0.94 67.21 26.30
C GLU A 108 -2.37 67.35 26.84
N ILE A 109 -3.37 66.82 26.12
CA ILE A 109 -4.76 66.82 26.56
C ILE A 109 -4.93 66.02 27.86
N ILE A 110 -4.32 64.83 27.96
CA ILE A 110 -4.39 64.01 29.17
C ILE A 110 -3.84 64.77 30.38
N HIS A 111 -2.68 65.42 30.22
CA HIS A 111 -2.09 66.17 31.32
C HIS A 111 -2.97 67.34 31.74
N ILE A 112 -3.49 68.12 30.79
CA ILE A 112 -4.39 69.25 31.09
C ILE A 112 -5.68 68.78 31.80
N MET A 113 -6.18 67.58 31.48
CA MET A 113 -7.44 67.08 32.05
C MET A 113 -7.26 66.33 33.38
N THR A 114 -6.08 65.79 33.66
CA THR A 114 -5.87 64.88 34.80
C THR A 114 -4.79 65.33 35.78
N ASP A 115 -3.96 66.30 35.40
CA ASP A 115 -2.75 66.76 36.11
C ASP A 115 -1.73 65.64 36.43
N GLN A 116 -1.93 64.43 35.90
CA GLN A 116 -1.05 63.28 36.08
C GLN A 116 -0.04 63.18 34.94
N ASN A 117 1.01 62.39 35.14
CA ASN A 117 1.91 62.01 34.07
C ASN A 117 1.13 61.18 33.02
N PRO A 118 0.99 61.63 31.77
CA PRO A 118 0.22 60.92 30.75
C PRO A 118 0.80 59.53 30.42
N LEU A 119 2.09 59.30 30.69
CA LEU A 119 2.69 57.96 30.58
C LEU A 119 2.09 56.98 31.58
N GLN A 120 1.88 57.40 32.83
CA GLN A 120 1.25 56.56 33.85
C GLN A 120 -0.19 56.23 33.47
N VAL A 121 -0.96 57.24 33.02
CA VAL A 121 -2.35 57.05 32.56
C VAL A 121 -2.41 56.05 31.40
N ALA A 122 -1.49 56.14 30.44
CA ALA A 122 -1.44 55.21 29.32
C ALA A 122 -1.09 53.77 29.75
N VAL A 123 -0.19 53.61 30.73
CA VAL A 123 0.16 52.30 31.30
C VAL A 123 -1.02 51.70 32.07
N ASP A 124 -1.65 52.48 32.95
CA ASP A 124 -2.82 52.06 33.73
C ASP A 124 -3.99 51.66 32.81
N ALA A 125 -4.23 52.41 31.73
CA ALA A 125 -5.21 52.07 30.71
C ALA A 125 -4.93 50.71 30.05
N ILE A 126 -3.67 50.44 29.68
CA ILE A 126 -3.29 49.17 29.04
C ILE A 126 -3.43 47.98 30.01
N VAL A 127 -3.08 48.17 31.29
CA VAL A 127 -3.22 47.15 32.34
C VAL A 127 -4.70 46.80 32.55
N ASN A 128 -5.57 47.80 32.63
CA ASN A 128 -6.99 47.61 32.91
C ASN A 128 -7.76 46.97 31.75
N CYS A 129 -7.42 47.30 30.50
CA CYS A 129 -8.11 46.82 29.30
C CYS A 129 -7.69 45.42 28.81
N GLY A 130 -6.65 44.81 29.37
CA GLY A 130 -6.17 43.49 28.92
C GLY A 130 -7.02 42.33 29.47
N PRO A 131 -7.74 41.56 28.61
CA PRO A 131 -8.61 40.47 29.05
C PRO A 131 -7.81 39.29 29.60
N ARG A 132 -8.15 38.81 30.79
CA ARG A 132 -7.45 37.72 31.49
C ARG A 132 -7.85 36.35 30.96
N GLU A 133 -9.12 36.17 30.63
CA GLU A 133 -9.69 34.95 30.06
C GLU A 133 -10.33 35.25 28.69
N ASP A 134 -10.30 34.27 27.80
CA ASP A 134 -10.94 34.33 26.47
C ASP A 134 -11.52 32.95 26.12
N SER A 135 -12.40 32.90 25.12
CA SER A 135 -13.00 31.65 24.64
C SER A 135 -12.37 31.22 23.32
N THR A 136 -11.82 30.00 23.26
CA THR A 136 -11.26 29.40 22.04
C THR A 136 -12.16 28.34 21.47
N ARG A 137 -12.15 28.22 20.15
CA ARG A 137 -12.94 27.23 19.42
C ARG A 137 -12.17 25.91 19.40
N ILE A 138 -12.75 24.86 19.99
CA ILE A 138 -12.17 23.50 20.04
C ILE A 138 -13.16 22.51 19.42
N GLY A 139 -12.66 21.62 18.55
CA GLY A 139 -13.43 20.53 17.92
C GLY A 139 -13.05 20.25 16.47
N SER A 140 -13.32 19.03 16.00
CA SER A 140 -13.09 18.59 14.61
C SER A 140 -14.40 18.15 13.96
N ALA A 141 -14.68 18.66 12.76
CA ALA A 141 -15.74 18.20 11.85
C ALA A 141 -17.15 18.02 12.45
N GLY A 142 -17.90 19.12 12.58
CA GLY A 142 -19.34 19.13 12.86
C GLY A 142 -19.72 19.53 14.29
N THR A 143 -18.91 19.15 15.28
CA THR A 143 -19.11 19.50 16.70
C THR A 143 -18.02 20.46 17.15
N VAL A 144 -18.34 21.75 17.15
CA VAL A 144 -17.41 22.83 17.48
C VAL A 144 -17.92 23.55 18.71
N ARG A 145 -17.14 23.58 19.80
CA ARG A 145 -17.50 24.28 21.03
C ARG A 145 -16.52 25.39 21.39
N ARG A 146 -16.94 26.29 22.27
CA ARG A 146 -16.09 27.34 22.85
C ARG A 146 -15.61 26.90 24.22
N GLN A 147 -14.30 26.83 24.41
CA GLN A 147 -13.65 26.51 25.67
C GLN A 147 -13.03 27.77 26.26
N ALA A 148 -13.26 28.03 27.55
CA ALA A 148 -12.59 29.08 28.29
C ALA A 148 -11.10 28.74 28.46
N VAL A 149 -10.22 29.68 28.15
CA VAL A 149 -8.77 29.55 28.29
C VAL A 149 -8.16 30.86 28.81
N ASP A 150 -7.04 30.74 29.52
CA ASP A 150 -6.28 31.89 30.01
C ASP A 150 -5.53 32.62 28.87
N VAL A 151 -5.38 33.93 29.01
CA VAL A 151 -4.72 34.78 28.02
C VAL A 151 -3.31 35.17 28.47
N SER A 152 -2.32 34.88 27.63
CA SER A 152 -0.92 35.27 27.86
C SER A 152 -0.74 36.80 28.07
N PRO A 153 0.18 37.24 28.97
CA PRO A 153 0.50 38.65 29.19
C PRO A 153 0.81 39.46 27.92
N LEU A 154 1.58 38.90 26.98
CA LEU A 154 1.89 39.57 25.71
C LEU A 154 0.62 39.79 24.87
N ARG A 155 -0.30 38.82 24.90
CA ARG A 155 -1.60 38.93 24.21
C ARG A 155 -2.51 39.93 24.92
N ARG A 156 -2.51 39.99 26.26
CA ARG A 156 -3.21 41.04 27.04
C ARG A 156 -2.80 42.44 26.59
N VAL A 157 -1.50 42.73 26.55
CA VAL A 157 -0.99 44.05 26.11
C VAL A 157 -1.35 44.35 24.65
N ASN A 158 -1.20 43.38 23.75
CA ASN A 158 -1.54 43.57 22.34
C ASN A 158 -3.04 43.83 22.13
N GLN A 159 -3.89 43.08 22.82
CA GLN A 159 -5.34 43.21 22.74
C GLN A 159 -5.80 44.55 23.34
N ALA A 160 -5.25 44.96 24.49
CA ALA A 160 -5.53 46.24 25.11
C ALA A 160 -5.20 47.42 24.17
N ILE A 161 -3.99 47.46 23.61
CA ILE A 161 -3.60 48.50 22.65
C ILE A 161 -4.50 48.49 21.41
N SER A 162 -4.85 47.31 20.90
CA SER A 162 -5.75 47.19 19.76
C SER A 162 -7.14 47.73 20.07
N LEU A 163 -7.71 47.37 21.22
CA LEU A 163 -9.05 47.82 21.62
C LEU A 163 -9.10 49.34 21.85
N LEU A 164 -8.09 49.91 22.53
CA LEU A 164 -7.97 51.35 22.75
C LEU A 164 -7.89 52.13 21.43
N THR A 165 -7.04 51.68 20.50
CA THR A 165 -6.86 52.37 19.21
C THR A 165 -8.05 52.18 18.26
N ILE A 166 -8.76 51.05 18.33
CA ILE A 166 -10.02 50.84 17.59
C ILE A 166 -11.12 51.74 18.15
N GLY A 167 -11.32 51.75 19.48
CA GLY A 167 -12.32 52.58 20.14
C GLY A 167 -12.13 54.07 19.83
N ALA A 168 -10.91 54.58 19.98
CA ALA A 168 -10.58 55.97 19.64
C ALA A 168 -10.80 56.28 18.15
N ARG A 169 -10.47 55.34 17.25
CA ARG A 169 -10.65 55.52 15.79
C ARG A 169 -12.11 55.52 15.38
N GLU A 170 -12.92 54.63 15.94
CA GLU A 170 -14.37 54.55 15.68
C GLU A 170 -15.08 55.79 16.24
N ALA A 171 -14.71 56.25 17.43
CA ALA A 171 -15.27 57.47 18.04
C ALA A 171 -14.95 58.75 17.23
N ALA A 172 -13.77 58.82 16.60
CA ALA A 172 -13.36 59.92 15.74
C ALA A 172 -13.88 59.80 14.29
N PHE A 173 -14.39 58.64 13.88
CA PHE A 173 -14.82 58.45 12.49
C PHE A 173 -16.15 59.15 12.22
N ARG A 174 -16.16 60.08 11.26
CA ARG A 174 -17.33 60.92 10.92
C ARG A 174 -17.86 61.76 12.10
N ASN A 175 -16.97 62.13 13.02
CA ASN A 175 -17.24 63.01 14.14
C ASN A 175 -16.38 64.28 14.05
N VAL A 176 -16.82 65.36 14.70
CA VAL A 176 -16.10 66.65 14.75
C VAL A 176 -14.87 66.54 15.66
N LYS A 177 -14.94 65.72 16.72
CA LYS A 177 -13.82 65.49 17.64
C LYS A 177 -12.60 64.96 16.90
N SER A 178 -11.43 65.51 17.25
CA SER A 178 -10.18 65.04 16.68
C SER A 178 -9.81 63.65 17.24
N ILE A 179 -9.04 62.87 16.47
CA ILE A 179 -8.52 61.58 16.95
C ILE A 179 -7.64 61.72 18.19
N ALA A 180 -7.00 62.88 18.39
CA ALA A 180 -6.18 63.13 19.56
C ALA A 180 -7.03 63.28 20.83
N GLU A 181 -8.15 64.00 20.74
CA GLU A 181 -9.15 64.12 21.82
C GLU A 181 -9.81 62.77 22.12
N CYS A 182 -10.27 62.05 21.10
CA CYS A 182 -10.91 60.75 21.29
C CYS A 182 -9.95 59.73 21.93
N LEU A 183 -8.66 59.75 21.55
CA LEU A 183 -7.66 58.88 22.17
C LEU A 183 -7.38 59.27 23.62
N ALA A 184 -7.36 60.57 23.95
CA ALA A 184 -7.20 61.05 25.32
C ALA A 184 -8.40 60.63 26.19
N GLU A 185 -9.63 60.84 25.72
CA GLU A 185 -10.86 60.41 26.42
C GLU A 185 -10.86 58.90 26.66
N GLU A 186 -10.49 58.10 25.65
CA GLU A 186 -10.45 56.64 25.75
C GLU A 186 -9.40 56.17 26.77
N LEU A 187 -8.20 56.77 26.78
CA LEU A 187 -7.14 56.44 27.75
C LEU A 187 -7.51 56.83 29.18
N ILE A 188 -8.11 58.01 29.39
CA ILE A 188 -8.55 58.46 30.72
C ILE A 188 -9.65 57.54 31.26
N ASN A 189 -10.65 57.23 30.44
CA ASN A 189 -11.76 56.36 30.84
C ASN A 189 -11.28 54.93 31.13
N ALA A 190 -10.36 54.40 30.33
CA ALA A 190 -9.74 53.10 30.54
C ALA A 190 -8.88 53.05 31.82
N ALA A 191 -8.10 54.09 32.10
CA ALA A 191 -7.29 54.18 33.32
C ALA A 191 -8.17 54.19 34.59
N LYS A 192 -9.34 54.83 34.54
CA LYS A 192 -10.33 54.80 35.63
C LYS A 192 -11.15 53.50 35.71
N GLY A 193 -11.02 52.60 34.73
CA GLY A 193 -11.83 51.37 34.64
C GLY A 193 -13.31 51.64 34.32
N SER A 194 -13.62 52.77 33.68
CA SER A 194 -15.00 53.12 33.35
C SER A 194 -15.56 52.26 32.22
N SER A 195 -16.79 51.78 32.39
CA SER A 195 -17.56 51.11 31.34
C SER A 195 -17.91 52.04 30.17
N ASN A 196 -17.64 53.34 30.25
CA ASN A 196 -17.79 54.24 29.10
C ASN A 196 -16.74 53.99 28.01
N SER A 197 -15.56 53.47 28.36
CA SER A 197 -14.52 53.06 27.40
C SER A 197 -14.97 51.86 26.58
N TYR A 198 -14.71 51.91 25.27
CA TYR A 198 -14.91 50.78 24.36
C TYR A 198 -14.06 49.58 24.77
N ALA A 199 -12.80 49.82 25.15
CA ALA A 199 -11.86 48.77 25.48
C ALA A 199 -12.25 47.99 26.74
N ILE A 200 -12.74 48.66 27.79
CA ILE A 200 -13.24 48.01 29.01
C ILE A 200 -14.50 47.18 28.72
N LYS A 201 -15.49 47.76 28.03
CA LYS A 201 -16.71 47.02 27.62
C LYS A 201 -16.39 45.72 26.89
N LYS A 202 -15.45 45.76 25.95
CA LYS A 202 -15.07 44.58 25.17
C LYS A 202 -14.29 43.54 25.98
N LYS A 203 -13.45 43.98 26.90
CA LYS A 203 -12.74 43.10 27.83
C LYS A 203 -13.74 42.35 28.73
N ASP A 204 -14.67 43.06 29.37
CA ASP A 204 -15.65 42.46 30.28
C ASP A 204 -16.62 41.51 29.52
N GLU A 205 -16.98 41.84 28.28
CA GLU A 205 -17.79 40.96 27.41
C GLU A 205 -17.08 39.63 27.13
N LEU A 206 -15.78 39.66 26.79
CA LEU A 206 -14.98 38.47 26.52
C LEU A 206 -14.83 37.58 27.76
N GLU A 207 -14.53 38.18 28.92
CA GLU A 207 -14.39 37.44 30.19
C GLU A 207 -15.73 36.83 30.63
N ARG A 208 -16.86 37.52 30.42
CA ARG A 208 -18.19 36.98 30.71
C ARG A 208 -18.53 35.75 29.87
N VAL A 209 -18.21 35.79 28.57
CA VAL A 209 -18.42 34.64 27.66
C VAL A 209 -17.48 33.48 28.00
N ALA A 210 -16.24 33.75 28.40
CA ALA A 210 -15.35 32.71 28.89
C ALA A 210 -15.95 32.03 30.14
N LYS A 211 -16.40 32.81 31.12
CA LYS A 211 -16.99 32.31 32.36
C LYS A 211 -18.21 31.40 32.13
N SER A 212 -19.12 31.74 31.21
CA SER A 212 -20.32 30.92 30.93
C SER A 212 -19.98 29.53 30.36
N ASN A 213 -18.89 29.41 29.61
CA ASN A 213 -18.50 28.14 29.00
C ASN A 213 -17.88 27.14 30.01
N ARG A 214 -17.57 27.58 31.24
CA ARG A 214 -17.06 26.74 32.33
C ARG A 214 -18.19 26.01 33.09
N SER A 215 -19.44 26.45 32.95
CA SER A 215 -20.57 26.05 33.80
C SER A 215 -21.21 24.68 33.49
N TYR A 216 -20.96 24.08 32.32
CA TYR A 216 -21.59 22.81 31.92
C TYR A 216 -21.18 21.58 32.76
N VAL A 217 -20.27 21.75 33.72
CA VAL A 217 -19.87 20.69 34.66
C VAL A 217 -21.04 20.26 35.53
N GLU A 218 -21.87 21.20 35.99
CA GLU A 218 -23.02 20.91 36.84
C GLU A 218 -24.11 20.17 36.07
N ASP A 219 -24.40 20.60 34.83
CA ASP A 219 -25.31 19.91 33.93
C ASP A 219 -24.85 18.48 33.64
N PHE A 220 -23.54 18.30 33.42
CA PHE A 220 -22.97 16.97 33.20
C PHE A 220 -23.10 16.08 34.44
N ARG A 221 -22.85 16.61 35.64
CA ARG A 221 -23.04 15.88 36.91
C ARG A 221 -24.49 15.44 37.12
N ALA A 222 -25.45 16.30 36.80
CA ALA A 222 -26.87 15.97 36.90
C ALA A 222 -27.24 14.79 35.97
N GLN A 223 -26.75 14.80 34.73
CA GLN A 223 -26.98 13.69 33.79
C GLN A 223 -26.24 12.41 34.20
N HIS A 224 -25.02 12.52 34.75
CA HIS A 224 -24.27 11.38 35.27
C HIS A 224 -25.00 10.73 36.44
N TYR A 225 -25.54 11.52 37.37
CA TYR A 225 -26.33 11.03 38.49
C TYR A 225 -27.61 10.32 38.02
N GLN A 226 -28.28 10.86 37.00
CA GLN A 226 -29.44 10.21 36.38
C GLN A 226 -29.06 8.86 35.74
N TYR A 227 -27.90 8.79 35.09
CA TYR A 227 -27.36 7.55 34.54
C TYR A 227 -27.09 6.51 35.64
N GLU A 228 -26.45 6.90 36.74
CA GLU A 228 -26.16 6.00 37.86
C GLU A 228 -27.45 5.44 38.47
N SER A 229 -28.44 6.30 38.71
CA SER A 229 -29.75 5.89 39.23
C SER A 229 -30.44 4.89 38.29
N HIS A 230 -30.47 5.17 36.99
CA HIS A 230 -31.07 4.26 36.01
C HIS A 230 -30.30 2.94 35.87
N ARG A 231 -28.96 2.98 35.96
CA ARG A 231 -28.13 1.78 35.97
C ARG A 231 -28.43 0.92 37.19
N GLU A 232 -28.50 1.49 38.39
CA GLU A 232 -28.75 0.75 39.63
C GLU A 232 -30.12 0.06 39.61
N ILE A 233 -31.16 0.79 39.19
CA ILE A 233 -32.50 0.22 39.00
C ILE A 233 -32.44 -0.96 38.03
N TYR A 234 -31.69 -0.82 36.94
CA TYR A 234 -31.58 -1.85 35.92
C TYR A 234 -30.77 -3.07 36.38
N MET A 235 -29.67 -2.88 37.12
CA MET A 235 -28.86 -3.97 37.68
C MET A 235 -29.64 -4.76 38.75
N ALA A 236 -30.52 -4.08 39.50
CA ALA A 236 -31.37 -4.73 40.50
C ALA A 236 -32.52 -5.54 39.87
N ALA A 237 -33.18 -4.99 38.83
CA ALA A 237 -34.33 -5.63 38.21
C ALA A 237 -34.37 -5.35 36.68
N PRO A 238 -33.66 -6.15 35.87
CA PRO A 238 -33.54 -5.93 34.42
C PRO A 238 -34.86 -6.08 33.65
N SER A 239 -35.83 -6.83 34.21
CA SER A 239 -37.12 -7.14 33.60
C SER A 239 -38.26 -6.19 33.99
N SER A 240 -38.07 -5.32 34.99
CA SER A 240 -39.10 -4.39 35.46
C SER A 240 -38.87 -2.95 34.99
N ALA A 241 -37.85 -2.70 34.17
CA ALA A 241 -37.58 -1.38 33.64
C ALA A 241 -38.67 -0.97 32.64
N THR A 242 -39.21 0.23 32.79
CA THR A 242 -40.15 0.82 31.84
C THR A 242 -39.46 1.14 30.51
N ASP A 243 -40.15 0.98 29.38
CA ASP A 243 -39.59 1.26 28.05
C ASP A 243 -39.03 2.70 27.94
N THR A 244 -39.68 3.66 28.61
CA THR A 244 -39.20 5.05 28.70
C THR A 244 -37.90 5.19 29.49
N GLY A 245 -37.72 4.40 30.55
CA GLY A 245 -36.47 4.33 31.31
C GLY A 245 -35.33 3.77 30.46
N ILE A 246 -35.59 2.74 29.65
CA ILE A 246 -34.59 2.13 28.76
C ILE A 246 -34.16 3.11 27.66
N ILE A 247 -35.08 3.85 27.05
CA ILE A 247 -34.75 4.89 26.06
C ILE A 247 -33.85 5.95 26.70
N SER A 248 -34.22 6.44 27.88
CA SER A 248 -33.42 7.44 28.59
C SER A 248 -32.02 6.93 28.95
N LEU A 249 -31.89 5.67 29.36
CA LEU A 249 -30.60 5.06 29.67
C LEU A 249 -29.70 4.97 28.42
N ARG A 250 -30.27 4.68 27.23
CA ARG A 250 -29.51 4.66 25.97
C ARG A 250 -28.97 6.03 25.60
N ASP A 251 -29.81 7.05 25.70
CA ASP A 251 -29.45 8.43 25.37
C ASP A 251 -28.38 8.93 26.34
N LEU A 252 -28.49 8.60 27.62
CA LEU A 252 -27.48 8.91 28.64
C LEU A 252 -26.15 8.18 28.38
N ILE A 253 -26.18 6.88 28.04
CA ILE A 253 -24.97 6.13 27.67
C ILE A 253 -24.30 6.75 26.43
N ASP A 254 -25.10 7.16 25.44
CA ASP A 254 -24.57 7.82 24.24
C ASP A 254 -23.92 9.16 24.58
N PHE A 255 -24.61 9.99 25.34
CA PHE A 255 -24.13 11.29 25.74
C PHE A 255 -22.84 11.18 26.55
N ILE A 256 -22.83 10.35 27.60
CA ILE A 256 -21.66 10.18 28.47
C ILE A 256 -20.47 9.64 27.66
N SER A 257 -20.67 8.65 26.78
CA SER A 257 -19.58 8.14 25.93
C SER A 257 -19.02 9.19 24.96
N HIS A 258 -19.85 10.11 24.45
CA HIS A 258 -19.43 11.22 23.61
C HIS A 258 -18.72 12.35 24.37
N VAL A 259 -18.90 12.46 25.69
CA VAL A 259 -18.32 13.55 26.51
C VAL A 259 -17.26 13.04 27.50
N ALA A 260 -17.00 11.73 27.58
CA ALA A 260 -16.08 11.12 28.54
C ALA A 260 -14.64 11.70 28.51
N ASP A 261 -14.14 12.12 27.35
CA ASP A 261 -12.84 12.77 27.17
C ASP A 261 -12.74 14.15 27.85
N CYS A 262 -13.88 14.78 28.08
CA CYS A 262 -13.97 16.13 28.62
C CYS A 262 -13.98 16.15 30.15
N TYR A 263 -14.52 15.07 30.76
CA TYR A 263 -14.66 14.92 32.21
C TYR A 263 -14.07 13.59 32.67
N PRO A 264 -12.73 13.42 32.57
CA PRO A 264 -12.07 12.16 32.91
C PRO A 264 -12.21 11.82 34.39
N ASP A 265 -12.37 12.82 35.29
CA ASP A 265 -12.50 12.58 36.72
C ASP A 265 -13.83 11.94 37.12
N ILE A 266 -14.91 12.28 36.42
CA ILE A 266 -16.25 11.78 36.71
C ILE A 266 -16.47 10.43 36.01
N THR A 267 -15.88 10.24 34.82
CA THR A 267 -16.15 9.08 33.96
C THR A 267 -15.16 7.92 34.11
N LYS A 268 -14.34 7.88 35.19
CA LYS A 268 -13.35 6.81 35.40
C LYS A 268 -13.97 5.42 35.46
N ASP A 269 -15.10 5.31 36.16
CA ASP A 269 -15.75 4.02 36.40
C ASP A 269 -16.70 3.62 35.27
N PHE A 270 -17.12 4.57 34.44
CA PHE A 270 -18.12 4.38 33.39
C PHE A 270 -17.80 3.20 32.43
N PRO A 271 -16.57 3.02 31.91
CA PRO A 271 -16.26 1.88 31.04
C PRO A 271 -16.43 0.53 31.76
N GLN A 272 -16.00 0.43 33.03
CA GLN A 272 -16.14 -0.79 33.82
C GLN A 272 -17.62 -1.11 34.08
N GLN A 273 -18.40 -0.08 34.40
CA GLN A 273 -19.84 -0.22 34.62
C GLN A 273 -20.58 -0.76 33.39
N LEU A 274 -20.21 -0.31 32.18
CA LEU A 274 -20.76 -0.85 30.92
C LEU A 274 -20.32 -2.29 30.66
N MET A 275 -19.07 -2.63 30.98
CA MET A 275 -18.55 -4.00 30.85
C MET A 275 -19.29 -4.98 31.78
N ASP A 276 -19.51 -4.59 33.04
CA ASP A 276 -20.22 -5.42 34.02
C ASP A 276 -21.69 -5.64 33.62
N MET A 277 -22.37 -4.57 33.18
CA MET A 277 -23.75 -4.66 32.70
C MET A 277 -23.89 -5.64 31.53
N LEU A 278 -22.91 -5.62 30.61
CA LEU A 278 -22.90 -6.49 29.46
C LEU A 278 -22.54 -7.94 29.84
N MET A 279 -21.56 -8.16 30.73
CA MET A 279 -21.18 -9.52 31.14
C MET A 279 -22.26 -10.23 31.97
N GLN A 280 -22.97 -9.51 32.84
CA GLN A 280 -23.97 -10.10 33.75
C GLN A 280 -25.34 -10.28 33.09
N HIS A 281 -25.79 -9.34 32.25
CA HIS A 281 -27.16 -9.30 31.74
C HIS A 281 -27.30 -9.44 30.22
N HIS A 282 -26.28 -9.90 29.48
CA HIS A 282 -26.34 -9.99 28.00
C HIS A 282 -27.53 -10.78 27.42
N LEU A 283 -28.16 -11.69 28.18
CA LEU A 283 -29.34 -12.44 27.74
C LEU A 283 -30.64 -11.62 27.88
N VAL A 284 -30.75 -10.83 28.96
CA VAL A 284 -31.98 -10.13 29.37
C VAL A 284 -32.06 -8.73 28.76
N LEU A 285 -30.92 -8.09 28.48
CA LEU A 285 -30.85 -6.75 27.90
C LEU A 285 -31.71 -6.61 26.63
N GLU A 286 -32.34 -5.47 26.39
CA GLU A 286 -33.02 -5.23 25.12
C GLU A 286 -32.02 -5.17 23.95
N GLN A 287 -32.42 -5.56 22.73
CA GLN A 287 -31.51 -5.63 21.59
C GLN A 287 -30.80 -4.29 21.33
N GLU A 288 -31.56 -3.21 21.21
CA GLU A 288 -31.01 -1.89 20.87
C GLU A 288 -30.11 -1.33 22.00
N LEU A 289 -30.44 -1.61 23.27
CA LEU A 289 -29.58 -1.27 24.40
C LEU A 289 -28.23 -2.02 24.34
N ARG A 290 -28.23 -3.32 24.01
CA ARG A 290 -26.99 -4.10 23.81
C ARG A 290 -26.12 -3.52 22.70
N GLU A 291 -26.73 -3.22 21.57
CA GLU A 291 -26.04 -2.63 20.42
C GLU A 291 -25.44 -1.26 20.77
N LYS A 292 -26.15 -0.46 21.56
CA LYS A 292 -25.67 0.84 22.02
C LYS A 292 -24.52 0.72 23.01
N ILE A 293 -24.58 -0.19 23.98
CA ILE A 293 -23.48 -0.45 24.93
C ILE A 293 -22.22 -0.88 24.18
N VAL A 294 -22.31 -1.86 23.28
CA VAL A 294 -21.15 -2.32 22.50
C VAL A 294 -20.59 -1.20 21.63
N THR A 295 -21.45 -0.40 20.99
CA THR A 295 -21.01 0.73 20.16
C THR A 295 -20.32 1.81 21.01
N SER A 296 -20.82 2.05 22.22
CA SER A 296 -20.26 3.03 23.16
C SER A 296 -18.91 2.55 23.71
N LEU A 297 -18.74 1.27 24.04
CA LEU A 297 -17.44 0.69 24.42
C LEU A 297 -16.40 0.83 23.31
N VAL A 298 -16.78 0.60 22.05
CA VAL A 298 -15.89 0.79 20.89
C VAL A 298 -15.55 2.28 20.69
N LEU A 299 -16.49 3.19 20.97
CA LEU A 299 -16.23 4.63 20.92
C LEU A 299 -15.25 5.06 22.01
N LEU A 300 -15.41 4.56 23.24
CA LEU A 300 -14.49 4.81 24.35
C LEU A 300 -13.07 4.31 24.04
N ARG A 301 -12.95 3.16 23.37
CA ARG A 301 -11.66 2.68 22.85
C ARG A 301 -11.09 3.62 21.80
N LYS A 302 -11.89 4.11 20.83
CA LYS A 302 -11.41 5.07 19.82
C LYS A 302 -10.90 6.38 20.43
N LYS A 303 -11.38 6.74 21.63
CA LYS A 303 -10.92 7.88 22.42
C LYS A 303 -9.73 7.56 23.33
N GLU A 304 -9.19 6.33 23.26
CA GLU A 304 -8.05 5.86 24.07
C GLU A 304 -8.31 5.85 25.59
N ILE A 305 -9.59 5.85 26.01
CA ILE A 305 -9.98 5.73 27.43
C ILE A 305 -9.89 4.27 27.90
N LEU A 306 -10.12 3.33 26.98
CA LEU A 306 -10.16 1.90 27.24
C LEU A 306 -9.15 1.17 26.34
N ASP A 307 -8.41 0.23 26.92
CA ASP A 307 -7.41 -0.56 26.19
C ASP A 307 -8.06 -1.65 25.33
N SER A 308 -7.48 -1.94 24.16
CA SER A 308 -7.97 -2.99 23.27
C SER A 308 -7.95 -4.37 23.92
N ALA A 309 -7.01 -4.64 24.84
CA ALA A 309 -6.95 -5.92 25.54
C ALA A 309 -8.18 -6.13 26.44
N THR A 310 -8.58 -5.11 27.21
CA THR A 310 -9.75 -5.18 28.10
C THR A 310 -11.06 -5.21 27.31
N LEU A 311 -11.15 -4.45 26.21
CA LEU A 311 -12.32 -4.50 25.31
C LEU A 311 -12.53 -5.92 24.80
N LEU A 312 -11.49 -6.54 24.24
CA LEU A 312 -11.63 -7.86 23.65
C LEU A 312 -11.91 -8.93 24.71
N GLN A 313 -11.29 -8.86 25.89
CA GLN A 313 -11.57 -9.77 27.00
C GLN A 313 -13.04 -9.75 27.46
N THR A 314 -13.75 -8.64 27.29
CA THR A 314 -15.20 -8.57 27.60
C THR A 314 -16.09 -8.98 26.44
N LEU A 315 -15.76 -8.60 25.20
CA LEU A 315 -16.57 -8.95 24.03
C LEU A 315 -16.49 -10.45 23.66
N PHE A 316 -15.35 -11.11 23.90
CA PHE A 316 -15.14 -12.52 23.52
C PHE A 316 -16.05 -13.51 24.28
N PRO A 317 -16.10 -13.50 25.63
CA PRO A 317 -17.02 -14.37 26.37
C PRO A 317 -18.47 -14.18 25.95
N VAL A 318 -18.88 -12.94 25.70
CA VAL A 318 -20.26 -12.58 25.34
C VAL A 318 -20.59 -13.07 23.94
N LEU A 319 -19.64 -13.02 23.00
CA LEU A 319 -19.79 -13.60 21.67
C LEU A 319 -20.10 -15.11 21.74
N VAL A 320 -19.44 -15.81 22.66
CA VAL A 320 -19.55 -17.27 22.83
C VAL A 320 -20.83 -17.67 23.57
N SER A 321 -21.23 -16.92 24.60
CA SER A 321 -22.39 -17.24 25.44
C SER A 321 -23.73 -16.80 24.84
N THR A 322 -23.75 -15.71 24.07
CA THR A 322 -25.00 -15.12 23.57
C THR A 322 -25.69 -16.02 22.54
N PRO A 323 -27.03 -16.21 22.57
CA PRO A 323 -27.79 -16.95 21.55
C PRO A 323 -28.24 -16.10 20.35
N SER A 324 -28.34 -14.77 20.51
CA SER A 324 -28.81 -13.83 19.46
C SER A 324 -27.89 -13.78 18.24
N LYS A 325 -28.48 -13.77 17.03
CA LYS A 325 -27.74 -13.69 15.76
C LYS A 325 -27.25 -12.27 15.45
N SER A 326 -28.07 -11.25 15.70
CA SER A 326 -27.73 -9.84 15.43
C SER A 326 -26.57 -9.38 16.30
N LEU A 327 -26.63 -9.64 17.60
CA LEU A 327 -25.57 -9.24 18.54
C LEU A 327 -24.24 -9.92 18.21
N ARG A 328 -24.25 -11.21 17.84
CA ARG A 328 -23.02 -11.91 17.43
C ARG A 328 -22.41 -11.32 16.16
N ALA A 329 -23.23 -10.94 15.18
CA ALA A 329 -22.74 -10.29 13.96
C ALA A 329 -22.09 -8.94 14.26
N LEU A 330 -22.72 -8.14 15.13
CA LEU A 330 -22.18 -6.86 15.57
C LEU A 330 -20.88 -7.05 16.36
N LEU A 331 -20.85 -7.95 17.35
CA LEU A 331 -19.64 -8.25 18.14
C LEU A 331 -18.50 -8.72 17.24
N PHE A 332 -18.76 -9.63 16.29
CA PHE A 332 -17.77 -10.09 15.33
C PHE A 332 -17.20 -8.94 14.50
N GLN A 333 -18.08 -8.07 13.95
CA GLN A 333 -17.64 -6.91 13.17
C GLN A 333 -16.81 -5.93 14.00
N LYS A 334 -17.21 -5.67 15.25
CA LYS A 334 -16.48 -4.76 16.15
C LYS A 334 -15.13 -5.33 16.58
N ILE A 335 -15.04 -6.63 16.90
CA ILE A 335 -13.78 -7.31 17.25
C ILE A 335 -12.79 -7.24 16.07
N VAL A 336 -13.23 -7.55 14.86
CA VAL A 336 -12.37 -7.48 13.66
C VAL A 336 -11.94 -6.04 13.37
N SER A 337 -12.84 -5.07 13.54
CA SER A 337 -12.53 -3.64 13.36
C SER A 337 -11.52 -3.13 14.41
N ASP A 338 -11.64 -3.59 15.65
CA ASP A 338 -10.70 -3.25 16.73
C ASP A 338 -9.31 -3.81 16.45
N LEU A 339 -9.21 -5.11 16.13
CA LEU A 339 -7.96 -5.76 15.77
C LEU A 339 -7.31 -5.13 14.54
N ARG A 340 -8.10 -4.73 13.53
CA ARG A 340 -7.60 -4.00 12.36
C ARG A 340 -7.01 -2.65 12.75
N SER A 341 -7.73 -1.87 13.55
CA SER A 341 -7.28 -0.54 13.94
C SER A 341 -6.06 -0.58 14.86
N SER A 342 -5.98 -1.57 15.76
CA SER A 342 -4.80 -1.81 16.61
C SER A 342 -3.55 -2.17 15.80
N ASN A 343 -3.72 -2.87 14.67
CA ASN A 343 -2.62 -3.30 13.80
C ASN A 343 -2.41 -2.38 12.58
N SER A 344 -3.08 -1.22 12.52
CA SER A 344 -3.07 -0.36 11.32
C SER A 344 -1.76 0.40 11.09
N LYS A 345 -1.04 0.76 12.16
CA LYS A 345 0.26 1.43 12.08
C LYS A 345 1.42 0.43 12.09
N MET A 346 1.40 -0.48 13.06
CA MET A 346 2.37 -1.55 13.26
C MET A 346 1.67 -2.74 13.91
N VAL A 347 2.17 -3.95 13.67
CA VAL A 347 1.62 -5.18 14.26
C VAL A 347 1.81 -5.17 15.77
N ASN A 348 0.73 -5.20 16.54
CA ASN A 348 0.77 -5.27 17.99
C ASN A 348 0.89 -6.74 18.44
N HIS A 349 2.12 -7.24 18.54
CA HIS A 349 2.40 -8.62 18.91
C HIS A 349 1.84 -9.02 20.29
N LYS A 350 1.82 -8.11 21.28
CA LYS A 350 1.31 -8.41 22.63
C LYS A 350 -0.19 -8.68 22.62
N LEU A 351 -0.96 -7.82 21.95
CA LEU A 351 -2.40 -7.99 21.78
C LEU A 351 -2.70 -9.26 20.98
N ASN A 352 -2.03 -9.42 19.83
CA ASN A 352 -2.24 -10.57 18.95
C ASN A 352 -1.93 -11.89 19.66
N ARG A 353 -0.82 -11.98 20.41
CA ARG A 353 -0.45 -13.21 21.15
C ARG A 353 -1.44 -13.53 22.26
N THR A 354 -1.95 -12.52 22.97
CA THR A 354 -3.01 -12.70 23.98
C THR A 354 -4.27 -13.26 23.33
N MET A 355 -4.73 -12.64 22.24
CA MET A 355 -5.95 -13.05 21.53
C MET A 355 -5.81 -14.43 20.89
N GLN A 356 -4.68 -14.73 20.25
CA GLN A 356 -4.37 -16.05 19.71
C GLN A 356 -4.40 -17.12 20.82
N THR A 357 -3.91 -16.81 22.03
CA THR A 357 -3.96 -17.74 23.17
C THR A 357 -5.39 -17.98 23.65
N VAL A 358 -6.22 -16.93 23.71
CA VAL A 358 -7.66 -17.08 24.03
C VAL A 358 -8.37 -17.96 23.00
N LEU A 359 -8.10 -17.76 21.70
CA LEU A 359 -8.68 -18.58 20.64
C LEU A 359 -8.16 -20.02 20.65
N PHE A 360 -6.87 -20.23 20.92
CA PHE A 360 -6.28 -21.55 21.08
C PHE A 360 -6.92 -22.32 22.23
N ASN A 361 -7.08 -21.67 23.39
CA ASN A 361 -7.75 -22.26 24.56
C ASN A 361 -9.21 -22.60 24.25
N LEU A 362 -9.91 -21.78 23.46
CA LEU A 362 -11.30 -22.04 23.06
C LEU A 362 -11.44 -23.30 22.19
N VAL A 363 -10.46 -23.58 21.33
CA VAL A 363 -10.46 -24.77 20.46
C VAL A 363 -10.05 -26.04 21.23
N THR A 364 -9.07 -25.91 22.14
CA THR A 364 -8.51 -27.03 22.90
C THR A 364 -9.37 -27.44 24.10
N SER A 365 -10.05 -26.49 24.76
CA SER A 365 -10.80 -26.77 26.00
C SER A 365 -11.98 -27.71 25.80
N ASP A 366 -12.63 -27.65 24.63
CA ASP A 366 -13.79 -28.48 24.33
C ASP A 366 -13.86 -28.82 22.83
N ARG A 367 -13.29 -29.99 22.49
CA ARG A 367 -13.20 -30.49 21.10
C ARG A 367 -14.55 -30.89 20.49
N THR A 368 -15.60 -31.01 21.30
CA THR A 368 -16.95 -31.38 20.85
C THR A 368 -17.83 -30.15 20.57
N SER A 369 -17.52 -29.02 21.21
CA SER A 369 -18.33 -27.81 21.15
C SER A 369 -18.32 -27.12 19.79
N SER A 370 -19.45 -26.51 19.44
CA SER A 370 -19.56 -25.62 18.28
C SER A 370 -18.99 -24.22 18.54
N LYS A 371 -18.60 -23.90 19.79
CA LYS A 371 -18.03 -22.60 20.19
C LYS A 371 -16.74 -22.27 19.45
N ALA A 372 -15.93 -23.28 19.14
CA ALA A 372 -14.69 -23.17 18.36
C ALA A 372 -14.89 -22.61 16.94
N LEU A 373 -16.13 -22.59 16.42
CA LEU A 373 -16.44 -21.95 15.13
C LEU A 373 -16.11 -20.46 15.10
N TRP A 374 -16.22 -19.77 16.25
CA TRP A 374 -15.90 -18.35 16.31
C TRP A 374 -14.40 -18.09 16.22
N ALA A 375 -13.58 -18.98 16.80
CA ALA A 375 -12.13 -18.92 16.63
C ALA A 375 -11.75 -19.04 15.16
N ILE A 376 -12.29 -20.04 14.45
CA ILE A 376 -12.06 -20.25 13.00
C ILE A 376 -12.47 -19.04 12.16
N LYS A 377 -13.64 -18.46 12.43
CA LYS A 377 -14.13 -17.31 11.65
C LYS A 377 -13.23 -16.10 11.82
N ILE A 378 -12.77 -15.84 13.05
CA ILE A 378 -11.91 -14.70 13.36
C ILE A 378 -10.52 -14.91 12.77
N THR A 379 -9.92 -16.09 12.95
CA THR A 379 -8.60 -16.40 12.37
C THR A 379 -8.63 -16.33 10.84
N ARG A 380 -9.67 -16.88 10.19
CA ARG A 380 -9.83 -16.82 8.73
C ARG A 380 -9.97 -15.37 8.23
N GLU A 381 -10.79 -14.55 8.86
CA GLU A 381 -10.96 -13.15 8.46
C GLU A 381 -9.68 -12.33 8.63
N LEU A 382 -8.91 -12.59 9.69
CA LEU A 382 -7.62 -11.90 9.95
C LEU A 382 -6.50 -12.39 9.03
N TRP A 383 -6.51 -13.67 8.64
CA TRP A 383 -5.60 -14.25 7.65
C TRP A 383 -5.82 -13.62 6.28
N LYS A 384 -7.08 -13.60 5.81
CA LYS A 384 -7.41 -13.00 4.51
C LYS A 384 -7.01 -11.52 4.43
N ARG A 385 -7.07 -10.80 5.55
CA ARG A 385 -6.69 -9.37 5.65
C ARG A 385 -5.19 -9.13 5.86
N GLN A 386 -4.35 -10.17 5.84
CA GLN A 386 -2.91 -10.09 6.12
C GLN A 386 -2.54 -9.48 7.49
N ILE A 387 -3.43 -9.53 8.48
CA ILE A 387 -3.11 -9.03 9.84
C ILE A 387 -2.40 -10.12 10.63
N TRP A 388 -2.84 -11.37 10.46
CA TRP A 388 -2.28 -12.54 11.10
C TRP A 388 -1.76 -13.51 10.04
N SER A 389 -0.44 -13.53 9.85
CA SER A 389 0.28 -14.47 8.97
C SER A 389 1.29 -15.33 9.74
N ASP A 390 1.05 -15.54 11.04
CA ASP A 390 1.99 -16.16 11.96
C ASP A 390 1.78 -17.69 12.07
N ALA A 391 2.84 -18.44 12.39
CA ALA A 391 2.78 -19.87 12.66
C ALA A 391 1.76 -20.26 13.77
N LYS A 392 1.60 -19.42 14.80
CA LYS A 392 0.61 -19.67 15.87
C LYS A 392 -0.84 -19.64 15.37
N THR A 393 -1.13 -18.86 14.33
CA THR A 393 -2.48 -18.83 13.75
C THR A 393 -2.77 -20.10 12.97
N VAL A 394 -1.76 -20.63 12.28
CA VAL A 394 -1.80 -21.93 11.62
C VAL A 394 -1.96 -23.05 12.65
N GLU A 395 -1.32 -22.96 13.81
CA GLU A 395 -1.47 -23.93 14.90
C GLU A 395 -2.90 -23.99 15.46
N ILE A 396 -3.57 -22.84 15.63
CA ILE A 396 -5.00 -22.79 16.01
C ILE A 396 -5.85 -23.53 14.97
N MET A 397 -5.55 -23.34 13.68
CA MET A 397 -6.29 -23.98 12.59
C MET A 397 -5.98 -25.47 12.44
N LYS A 398 -4.73 -25.89 12.72
CA LYS A 398 -4.33 -27.28 12.86
C LYS A 398 -5.19 -27.96 13.93
N GLU A 399 -5.24 -27.42 15.13
CA GLU A 399 -6.03 -28.00 16.23
C GLU A 399 -7.54 -28.00 15.91
N ALA A 400 -8.04 -26.96 15.24
CA ALA A 400 -9.43 -26.90 14.80
C ALA A 400 -9.78 -28.03 13.81
N SER A 401 -8.87 -28.38 12.89
CA SER A 401 -9.06 -29.50 11.97
C SER A 401 -9.00 -30.88 12.66
N LEU A 402 -8.35 -30.97 13.82
CA LEU A 402 -8.27 -32.17 14.66
C LEU A 402 -9.41 -32.29 15.68
N SER A 403 -10.37 -31.35 15.70
CA SER A 403 -11.55 -31.41 16.58
C SER A 403 -12.52 -32.54 16.21
N ASP A 404 -13.54 -32.80 17.04
CA ASP A 404 -14.54 -33.84 16.80
C ASP A 404 -15.84 -33.30 16.17
N ASN A 405 -16.01 -31.98 16.16
CA ASN A 405 -17.19 -31.32 15.62
C ASN A 405 -17.07 -31.10 14.10
N GLU A 406 -18.02 -31.64 13.33
CA GLU A 406 -18.04 -31.59 11.86
C GLU A 406 -17.82 -30.18 11.30
N LYS A 407 -18.48 -29.16 11.85
CA LYS A 407 -18.38 -27.78 11.34
C LYS A 407 -17.02 -27.16 11.63
N VAL A 408 -16.42 -27.51 12.76
CA VAL A 408 -15.10 -27.02 13.19
C VAL A 408 -14.01 -27.66 12.34
N ILE A 409 -14.10 -28.98 12.11
CA ILE A 409 -13.23 -29.73 11.20
C ILE A 409 -13.27 -29.10 9.80
N VAL A 410 -14.46 -28.96 9.22
CA VAL A 410 -14.62 -28.40 7.86
C VAL A 410 -14.10 -26.95 7.79
N GLY A 411 -14.31 -26.16 8.84
CA GLY A 411 -13.79 -24.79 8.92
C GLY A 411 -12.26 -24.74 8.94
N GLY A 412 -11.61 -25.62 9.69
CA GLY A 412 -10.15 -25.77 9.71
C GLY A 412 -9.58 -26.26 8.39
N VAL A 413 -10.18 -27.29 7.80
CA VAL A 413 -9.72 -27.86 6.51
C VAL A 413 -9.87 -26.87 5.36
N ARG A 414 -11.00 -26.15 5.28
CA ARG A 414 -11.24 -25.14 4.24
C ARG A 414 -10.26 -23.97 4.32
N PHE A 415 -9.78 -23.63 5.51
CA PHE A 415 -8.75 -22.61 5.66
C PHE A 415 -7.44 -23.01 4.96
N PHE A 416 -6.99 -24.26 5.10
CA PHE A 416 -5.78 -24.72 4.41
C PHE A 416 -5.96 -24.92 2.90
N LEU A 417 -7.19 -25.24 2.43
CA LEU A 417 -7.46 -25.42 1.01
C LEU A 417 -7.73 -24.11 0.25
N GLY A 418 -8.40 -23.15 0.88
CA GLY A 418 -8.90 -21.93 0.25
C GLY A 418 -8.49 -20.62 0.92
N GLY A 419 -7.88 -20.64 2.10
CA GLY A 419 -7.48 -19.44 2.81
C GLY A 419 -6.47 -18.58 2.04
N ASP A 420 -5.60 -19.22 1.26
CA ASP A 420 -4.62 -18.52 0.42
C ASP A 420 -5.22 -17.99 -0.89
N LYS A 421 -6.17 -18.71 -1.50
CA LYS A 421 -6.90 -18.22 -2.69
C LYS A 421 -7.78 -17.01 -2.37
N GLU A 422 -8.53 -17.08 -1.26
CA GLU A 422 -9.39 -15.98 -0.81
C GLU A 422 -8.58 -14.75 -0.35
N ARG A 423 -7.30 -14.94 -0.03
CA ARG A 423 -6.36 -13.87 0.28
C ARG A 423 -5.92 -13.17 -1.01
N GLU A 424 -5.50 -13.94 -2.03
CA GLU A 424 -5.13 -13.41 -3.35
C GLU A 424 -6.29 -12.62 -3.98
N GLU A 425 -7.51 -13.16 -3.92
CA GLU A 425 -8.71 -12.50 -4.45
C GLU A 425 -9.00 -11.14 -3.78
N MET A 426 -8.83 -11.02 -2.45
CA MET A 426 -9.05 -9.75 -1.76
C MET A 426 -7.95 -8.70 -2.04
N GLU A 427 -6.73 -9.13 -2.35
CA GLU A 427 -5.66 -8.22 -2.77
C GLU A 427 -5.98 -7.59 -4.13
N ASP A 428 -6.52 -8.39 -5.05
CA ASP A 428 -6.96 -7.94 -6.36
C ASP A 428 -8.15 -6.97 -6.25
N GLU A 429 -9.14 -7.26 -5.40
CA GLU A 429 -10.28 -6.36 -5.14
C GLU A 429 -9.84 -5.02 -4.52
N SER A 430 -8.89 -5.04 -3.59
CA SER A 430 -8.35 -3.80 -2.98
C SER A 430 -7.52 -2.96 -3.96
N SER A 431 -6.95 -3.57 -5.00
CA SER A 431 -6.26 -2.86 -6.08
C SER A 431 -7.24 -2.11 -6.99
N ASP A 432 -8.46 -2.63 -7.14
CA ASP A 432 -9.44 -2.17 -8.12
C ASP A 432 -10.34 -1.01 -7.64
N GLU A 433 -10.47 -0.75 -6.33
CA GLU A 433 -11.37 0.30 -5.83
C GLU A 433 -10.95 1.77 -6.13
N GLU A 434 -9.74 2.04 -6.66
CA GLU A 434 -9.37 3.39 -7.11
C GLU A 434 -8.38 3.40 -8.29
N THR A 435 -8.66 2.70 -9.38
CA THR A 435 -7.94 2.97 -10.64
C THR A 435 -8.48 4.27 -11.26
N ILE A 436 -7.88 5.40 -10.90
CA ILE A 436 -8.09 6.66 -11.60
C ILE A 436 -7.57 6.47 -13.03
N ASP A 437 -8.49 6.41 -13.99
CA ASP A 437 -8.15 6.27 -15.40
C ASP A 437 -7.43 7.53 -15.91
N VAL A 438 -6.10 7.44 -16.00
CA VAL A 438 -5.19 8.52 -16.43
C VAL A 438 -5.57 9.03 -17.81
N ALA A 439 -6.10 8.17 -18.68
CA ALA A 439 -6.53 8.55 -20.01
C ALA A 439 -7.74 9.49 -19.95
N ARG A 440 -8.72 9.18 -19.09
CA ARG A 440 -9.92 10.00 -18.87
C ARG A 440 -9.57 11.37 -18.28
N VAL A 441 -8.68 11.41 -17.29
CA VAL A 441 -8.24 12.66 -16.65
C VAL A 441 -7.45 13.54 -17.62
N ARG A 442 -6.53 12.96 -18.41
CA ARG A 442 -5.79 13.68 -19.46
C ARG A 442 -6.72 14.24 -20.54
N HIS A 443 -7.74 13.48 -20.94
CA HIS A 443 -8.72 13.90 -21.94
C HIS A 443 -9.61 15.05 -21.44
N GLN A 444 -10.05 15.03 -20.18
CA GLN A 444 -10.88 16.10 -19.59
C GLN A 444 -10.13 17.45 -19.49
N VAL A 445 -8.80 17.41 -19.38
CA VAL A 445 -7.92 18.59 -19.45
C VAL A 445 -7.67 19.05 -20.87
N GLY A 446 -7.66 18.14 -21.85
CA GLY A 446 -7.55 18.48 -23.28
C GLY A 446 -8.77 19.22 -23.85
N ILE A 447 -9.98 18.94 -23.33
CA ILE A 447 -11.24 19.53 -23.82
C ILE A 447 -11.47 20.96 -23.30
N ASN A 448 -10.95 21.31 -22.11
CA ASN A 448 -11.20 22.59 -21.46
C ASN A 448 -9.97 23.50 -21.50
N LYS A 449 -10.14 24.83 -21.38
CA LYS A 449 -9.02 25.78 -21.28
C LYS A 449 -8.01 25.33 -20.20
N LYS A 450 -6.73 25.31 -20.56
CA LYS A 450 -5.62 24.92 -19.68
C LYS A 450 -5.52 25.90 -18.51
N THR A 451 -5.96 25.49 -17.33
CA THR A 451 -5.78 26.25 -16.09
C THR A 451 -4.74 25.59 -15.20
N ARG A 452 -3.91 26.40 -14.52
CA ARG A 452 -2.83 25.94 -13.63
C ARG A 452 -3.33 24.98 -12.53
N LYS A 453 -4.56 25.17 -12.05
CA LYS A 453 -5.22 24.30 -11.06
C LYS A 453 -5.48 22.88 -11.58
N LYS A 454 -5.89 22.73 -12.84
CA LYS A 454 -6.14 21.40 -13.46
C LYS A 454 -4.85 20.66 -13.78
N ASN A 455 -3.79 21.36 -14.21
CA ASN A 455 -2.48 20.73 -14.40
C ASN A 455 -1.95 20.14 -13.08
N ARG A 456 -2.10 20.86 -11.96
CA ARG A 456 -1.74 20.34 -10.63
C ARG A 456 -2.57 19.12 -10.20
N GLN A 457 -3.80 18.99 -10.67
CA GLN A 457 -4.62 17.79 -10.44
C GLN A 457 -4.16 16.59 -11.27
N VAL A 458 -3.79 16.81 -12.54
CA VAL A 458 -3.20 15.76 -13.40
C VAL A 458 -1.87 15.29 -12.84
N GLU A 459 -1.03 16.21 -12.39
CA GLU A 459 0.27 15.91 -11.81
C GLU A 459 0.13 15.10 -10.52
N LYS A 460 -0.81 15.47 -9.63
CA LYS A 460 -1.15 14.66 -8.46
C LYS A 460 -1.67 13.27 -8.85
N ALA A 461 -2.53 13.17 -9.86
CA ALA A 461 -3.03 11.87 -10.36
C ALA A 461 -1.93 11.01 -10.98
N LEU A 462 -0.93 11.61 -11.63
CA LEU A 462 0.23 10.90 -12.16
C LEU A 462 1.17 10.44 -11.05
N GLN A 463 1.37 11.27 -10.02
CA GLN A 463 2.15 10.90 -8.84
C GLN A 463 1.50 9.75 -8.06
N THR A 464 0.17 9.75 -7.91
CA THR A 464 -0.53 8.63 -7.24
C THR A 464 -0.41 7.34 -8.05
N VAL A 465 -0.50 7.41 -9.38
CA VAL A 465 -0.30 6.23 -10.26
C VAL A 465 1.13 5.74 -10.21
N LYS A 466 2.14 6.61 -10.32
CA LYS A 466 3.55 6.24 -10.16
C LYS A 466 3.84 5.63 -8.78
N LYS A 467 3.20 6.14 -7.72
CA LYS A 467 3.32 5.58 -6.37
C LYS A 467 2.66 4.20 -6.27
N LYS A 468 1.55 3.97 -6.97
CA LYS A 468 0.91 2.64 -7.07
C LYS A 468 1.73 1.67 -7.93
N GLU A 469 2.29 2.11 -9.05
CA GLU A 469 3.19 1.29 -9.89
C GLU A 469 4.48 0.92 -9.15
N ARG A 470 5.08 1.86 -8.40
CA ARG A 470 6.21 1.56 -7.50
C ARG A 470 5.85 0.51 -6.45
N LYS A 471 4.63 0.55 -5.90
CA LYS A 471 4.15 -0.48 -4.96
C LYS A 471 3.87 -1.83 -5.62
N LYS A 472 3.46 -1.87 -6.89
CA LYS A 472 3.28 -3.11 -7.66
C LYS A 472 4.61 -3.75 -8.06
N ASN A 473 5.63 -2.93 -8.29
CA ASN A 473 6.98 -3.39 -8.64
C ASN A 473 7.88 -3.62 -7.42
N GLN A 474 7.44 -3.27 -6.21
CA GLN A 474 8.12 -3.71 -5.00
C GLN A 474 7.94 -5.23 -4.89
N PRO A 475 9.02 -6.00 -4.61
CA PRO A 475 8.88 -7.43 -4.37
C PRO A 475 7.90 -7.59 -3.21
N HIS A 476 6.77 -8.26 -3.48
CA HIS A 476 5.84 -8.62 -2.42
C HIS A 476 6.62 -9.37 -1.35
N PRO A 477 6.41 -9.07 -0.05
CA PRO A 477 6.98 -9.90 1.01
C PRO A 477 6.62 -11.35 0.69
N LEU A 478 7.62 -12.25 0.70
CA LEU A 478 7.42 -13.68 0.44
C LEU A 478 6.31 -14.20 1.35
N ASN A 479 5.13 -14.31 0.77
CA ASN A 479 3.92 -14.67 1.47
C ASN A 479 3.93 -16.19 1.59
N PHE A 480 4.44 -16.69 2.71
CA PHE A 480 4.42 -18.12 2.98
C PHE A 480 2.96 -18.61 3.00
N SER A 481 2.69 -19.68 2.23
CA SER A 481 1.41 -20.39 2.33
C SER A 481 1.21 -20.88 3.77
N ALA A 482 -0.05 -20.95 4.22
CA ALA A 482 -0.38 -21.52 5.51
C ALA A 482 0.21 -22.94 5.71
N LEU A 483 0.39 -23.68 4.60
CA LEU A 483 0.97 -25.02 4.60
C LEU A 483 2.47 -25.03 4.93
N HIS A 484 3.22 -23.98 4.58
CA HIS A 484 4.67 -23.88 4.87
C HIS A 484 4.94 -23.49 6.33
N LEU A 485 3.95 -22.91 7.01
CA LEU A 485 4.06 -22.42 8.39
C LEU A 485 3.69 -23.50 9.43
N LEU A 486 3.48 -24.74 9.01
CA LEU A 486 3.21 -25.88 9.90
C LEU A 486 4.49 -26.38 10.57
N TYR A 487 4.45 -26.51 11.91
CA TYR A 487 5.60 -26.99 12.71
C TYR A 487 5.89 -28.50 12.56
N ASP A 488 4.87 -29.31 12.26
CA ASP A 488 4.99 -30.75 12.03
C ASP A 488 3.92 -31.21 11.02
N PRO A 489 4.22 -31.15 9.70
CA PRO A 489 3.28 -31.54 8.66
C PRO A 489 3.08 -33.06 8.57
N GLN A 490 4.11 -33.86 8.86
CA GLN A 490 4.03 -35.33 8.83
C GLN A 490 3.04 -35.84 9.88
N GLY A 491 3.28 -35.54 11.15
CA GLY A 491 2.41 -35.98 12.25
C GLY A 491 0.98 -35.42 12.12
N PHE A 492 0.85 -34.19 11.59
CA PHE A 492 -0.47 -33.63 11.29
C PHE A 492 -1.22 -34.43 10.22
N SER A 493 -0.57 -34.79 9.11
CA SER A 493 -1.20 -35.55 8.03
C SER A 493 -1.63 -36.95 8.48
N GLU A 494 -0.80 -37.64 9.27
CA GLU A 494 -1.08 -38.98 9.79
C GLU A 494 -2.25 -38.96 10.79
N THR A 495 -2.22 -38.04 11.75
CA THR A 495 -3.28 -37.92 12.77
C THR A 495 -4.63 -37.57 12.12
N LEU A 496 -4.63 -36.68 11.13
CA LEU A 496 -5.82 -36.29 10.40
C LEU A 496 -6.38 -37.47 9.57
N PHE A 497 -5.51 -38.22 8.90
CA PHE A 497 -5.91 -39.43 8.16
C PHE A 497 -6.47 -40.52 9.08
N GLN A 498 -5.76 -40.87 10.16
CA GLN A 498 -6.18 -41.91 11.11
C GLN A 498 -7.51 -41.55 11.78
N LYS A 499 -7.66 -40.30 12.24
CA LYS A 499 -8.82 -39.86 13.01
C LYS A 499 -10.09 -39.73 12.15
N HIS A 500 -9.98 -39.15 10.95
CA HIS A 500 -11.15 -38.74 10.16
C HIS A 500 -11.46 -39.64 8.95
N LEU A 501 -10.43 -40.27 8.34
CA LEU A 501 -10.60 -41.05 7.11
C LEU A 501 -10.58 -42.57 7.36
N GLN A 502 -9.61 -43.06 8.13
CA GLN A 502 -9.43 -44.49 8.42
C GLN A 502 -10.44 -45.00 9.46
N ASN A 503 -10.77 -44.19 10.46
CA ASN A 503 -11.71 -44.56 11.50
C ASN A 503 -13.14 -44.70 10.95
N THR A 504 -13.70 -45.91 11.05
CA THR A 504 -15.08 -46.21 10.61
C THR A 504 -16.16 -45.51 11.45
N LYS A 505 -15.82 -45.02 12.65
CA LYS A 505 -16.74 -44.27 13.53
C LYS A 505 -16.82 -42.76 13.23
N SER A 506 -16.12 -42.28 12.20
CA SER A 506 -16.17 -40.86 11.79
C SER A 506 -17.61 -40.43 11.43
N LYS A 507 -18.09 -39.31 11.99
CA LYS A 507 -19.42 -38.75 11.65
C LYS A 507 -19.47 -38.00 10.31
N LEU A 508 -18.34 -37.88 9.61
CA LEU A 508 -18.21 -37.05 8.40
C LEU A 508 -18.94 -37.64 7.18
N ASN A 509 -19.64 -36.77 6.45
CA ASN A 509 -20.22 -37.10 5.15
C ASN A 509 -19.12 -37.31 4.09
N LEU A 510 -19.44 -37.98 2.98
CA LEU A 510 -18.49 -38.26 1.89
C LEU A 510 -17.83 -36.98 1.33
N GLU A 511 -18.60 -35.91 1.12
CA GLU A 511 -18.06 -34.62 0.67
C GLU A 511 -17.08 -34.00 1.68
N GLN A 512 -17.36 -34.14 2.98
CA GLN A 512 -16.46 -33.64 4.03
C GLN A 512 -15.19 -34.49 4.10
N LYS A 513 -15.31 -35.81 3.92
CA LYS A 513 -14.15 -36.72 3.80
C LYS A 513 -13.29 -36.38 2.58
N LEU A 514 -13.89 -35.98 1.46
CA LEU A 514 -13.16 -35.51 0.29
C LEU A 514 -12.36 -34.23 0.56
N LEU A 515 -12.92 -33.26 1.31
CA LEU A 515 -12.17 -32.07 1.71
C LEU A 515 -10.96 -32.43 2.59
N VAL A 516 -11.17 -33.31 3.55
CA VAL A 516 -10.12 -33.83 4.44
C VAL A 516 -9.04 -34.55 3.62
N LEU A 517 -9.45 -35.39 2.67
CA LEU A 517 -8.55 -36.11 1.77
C LEU A 517 -7.73 -35.19 0.88
N ASN A 518 -8.35 -34.17 0.27
CA ASN A 518 -7.66 -33.16 -0.54
C ASN A 518 -6.58 -32.42 0.26
N LEU A 519 -6.82 -32.16 1.55
CA LEU A 519 -5.82 -31.53 2.41
C LEU A 519 -4.65 -32.47 2.69
N VAL A 520 -4.93 -33.73 3.03
CA VAL A 520 -3.89 -34.75 3.24
C VAL A 520 -3.05 -34.94 1.98
N SER A 521 -3.68 -35.11 0.82
CA SER A 521 -2.95 -35.28 -0.45
C SER A 521 -2.09 -34.07 -0.79
N ARG A 522 -2.58 -32.85 -0.54
CA ARG A 522 -1.80 -31.63 -0.74
C ARG A 522 -0.60 -31.52 0.19
N LEU A 523 -0.77 -31.86 1.47
CA LEU A 523 0.34 -31.90 2.43
C LEU A 523 1.39 -32.94 2.03
N VAL A 524 0.94 -34.12 1.59
CA VAL A 524 1.82 -35.21 1.15
C VAL A 524 2.63 -34.82 -0.07
N GLY A 525 2.00 -34.23 -1.09
CA GLY A 525 2.70 -33.81 -2.29
C GLY A 525 3.70 -32.67 -2.03
N LEU A 526 3.29 -31.65 -1.28
CA LEU A 526 4.10 -30.45 -1.04
C LEU A 526 5.31 -30.76 -0.16
N HIS A 527 5.09 -31.38 1.01
CA HIS A 527 6.16 -31.66 1.96
C HIS A 527 6.86 -33.01 1.72
N LYS A 528 6.56 -33.70 0.61
CA LYS A 528 7.08 -35.04 0.26
C LYS A 528 6.94 -36.04 1.44
N LEU A 529 5.73 -36.16 1.99
CA LEU A 529 5.44 -36.94 3.21
C LEU A 529 5.22 -38.44 2.92
N HIS A 530 5.57 -39.32 3.85
CA HIS A 530 5.38 -40.77 3.68
C HIS A 530 4.16 -41.28 4.45
N VAL A 531 2.98 -41.33 3.81
CA VAL A 531 1.75 -41.90 4.39
C VAL A 531 1.29 -43.11 3.58
N ILE A 532 1.92 -44.27 3.80
CA ILE A 532 1.68 -45.49 2.99
C ILE A 532 0.22 -45.96 3.05
N GLN A 533 -0.42 -45.83 4.21
CA GLN A 533 -1.81 -46.27 4.42
C GLN A 533 -2.80 -45.50 3.54
N LEU A 534 -2.46 -44.29 3.09
CA LEU A 534 -3.29 -43.46 2.21
C LEU A 534 -3.51 -44.14 0.84
N TYR A 535 -2.50 -44.79 0.29
CA TYR A 535 -2.60 -45.46 -1.02
C TYR A 535 -3.51 -46.68 -0.96
N SER A 536 -3.46 -47.46 0.14
CA SER A 536 -4.40 -48.55 0.37
C SER A 536 -5.85 -48.06 0.49
N TYR A 537 -6.06 -46.84 1.01
CA TYR A 537 -7.38 -46.23 1.11
C TYR A 537 -7.94 -45.86 -0.28
N PHE A 538 -7.11 -45.30 -1.17
CA PHE A 538 -7.53 -44.99 -2.54
C PHE A 538 -8.01 -46.23 -3.30
N GLN A 539 -7.41 -47.40 -3.07
CA GLN A 539 -7.79 -48.64 -3.73
C GLN A 539 -9.29 -48.98 -3.53
N LYS A 540 -9.91 -48.56 -2.42
CA LYS A 540 -11.35 -48.78 -2.17
C LYS A 540 -12.26 -47.89 -3.03
N TYR A 541 -11.83 -46.66 -3.34
CA TYR A 541 -12.68 -45.62 -3.95
C TYR A 541 -12.43 -45.42 -5.45
N LEU A 542 -11.39 -46.03 -6.01
CA LEU A 542 -11.07 -46.02 -7.45
C LEU A 542 -11.98 -46.97 -8.23
N THR A 543 -13.28 -46.70 -8.27
CA THR A 543 -14.24 -47.42 -9.13
C THR A 543 -15.12 -46.42 -9.87
N PRO A 544 -15.43 -46.58 -11.17
CA PRO A 544 -16.20 -45.59 -11.93
C PRO A 544 -17.61 -45.31 -11.40
N ARG A 545 -18.20 -46.26 -10.67
CA ARG A 545 -19.54 -46.17 -10.09
C ARG A 545 -19.60 -45.27 -8.85
N GLN A 546 -18.46 -45.02 -8.22
CA GLN A 546 -18.38 -44.23 -7.00
C GLN A 546 -18.68 -42.74 -7.31
N PRO A 547 -19.39 -42.00 -6.43
CA PRO A 547 -19.58 -40.56 -6.61
C PRO A 547 -18.27 -39.77 -6.43
N SER A 548 -18.08 -38.71 -7.24
CA SER A 548 -16.94 -37.78 -7.19
C SER A 548 -15.56 -38.45 -7.33
N VAL A 549 -15.48 -39.53 -8.12
CA VAL A 549 -14.25 -40.31 -8.35
C VAL A 549 -13.12 -39.48 -8.97
N THR A 550 -13.44 -38.49 -9.79
CA THR A 550 -12.46 -37.56 -10.37
C THR A 550 -11.74 -36.76 -9.28
N SER A 551 -12.40 -36.46 -8.17
CA SER A 551 -11.77 -35.84 -6.99
C SER A 551 -10.82 -36.80 -6.26
N PHE A 552 -11.18 -38.09 -6.15
CA PHE A 552 -10.29 -39.11 -5.60
C PHE A 552 -9.06 -39.34 -6.49
N MET A 553 -9.22 -39.35 -7.81
CA MET A 553 -8.11 -39.46 -8.76
C MET A 553 -7.19 -38.23 -8.71
N ALA A 554 -7.75 -37.03 -8.55
CA ALA A 554 -6.98 -35.79 -8.38
C ALA A 554 -6.19 -35.80 -7.06
N SER A 555 -6.84 -36.21 -5.97
CA SER A 555 -6.18 -36.39 -4.68
C SER A 555 -5.04 -37.40 -4.76
N LEU A 556 -5.24 -38.52 -5.47
CA LEU A 556 -4.20 -39.53 -5.66
C LEU A 556 -3.01 -38.94 -6.41
N ALA A 557 -3.24 -38.27 -7.54
CA ALA A 557 -2.18 -37.63 -8.32
C ALA A 557 -1.44 -36.57 -7.50
N GLN A 558 -2.14 -35.80 -6.66
CA GLN A 558 -1.50 -34.81 -5.80
C GLN A 558 -0.66 -35.43 -4.67
N ALA A 559 -1.07 -36.60 -4.17
CA ALA A 559 -0.32 -37.32 -3.13
C ALA A 559 0.90 -38.06 -3.66
N THR A 560 1.13 -38.16 -4.98
CA THR A 560 2.32 -38.84 -5.51
C THR A 560 3.52 -37.89 -5.61
N HIS A 561 4.70 -38.40 -5.30
CA HIS A 561 5.97 -37.67 -5.46
C HIS A 561 7.10 -38.67 -5.70
N ASN A 562 8.28 -38.15 -6.03
CA ASN A 562 9.46 -38.94 -6.42
C ASN A 562 9.96 -39.93 -5.34
N LEU A 563 9.70 -39.67 -4.05
CA LEU A 563 10.13 -40.51 -2.93
C LEU A 563 9.12 -41.58 -2.50
N VAL A 564 7.98 -41.72 -3.20
CA VAL A 564 7.00 -42.79 -2.92
C VAL A 564 7.44 -44.06 -3.63
N PRO A 565 7.55 -45.20 -2.93
CA PRO A 565 7.90 -46.47 -3.56
C PRO A 565 6.94 -46.83 -4.70
N PRO A 566 7.45 -47.17 -5.91
CA PRO A 566 6.60 -47.47 -7.07
C PRO A 566 5.71 -48.70 -6.83
N ASP A 567 6.16 -49.68 -6.03
CA ASP A 567 5.42 -50.89 -5.67
C ASP A 567 4.04 -50.62 -5.04
N VAL A 568 3.87 -49.46 -4.38
CA VAL A 568 2.60 -49.06 -3.75
C VAL A 568 1.66 -48.41 -4.76
N LEU A 569 2.21 -47.76 -5.79
CA LEU A 569 1.46 -47.04 -6.82
C LEU A 569 1.07 -47.94 -7.99
N GLU A 570 1.88 -48.95 -8.31
CA GLU A 570 1.63 -49.87 -9.42
C GLU A 570 0.25 -50.58 -9.32
N PRO A 571 -0.17 -51.13 -8.16
CA PRO A 571 -1.50 -51.73 -8.02
C PRO A 571 -2.64 -50.72 -8.22
N LEU A 572 -2.42 -49.45 -7.90
CA LEU A 572 -3.41 -48.38 -8.10
C LEU A 572 -3.53 -48.00 -9.57
N ILE A 573 -2.41 -47.86 -10.27
CA ILE A 573 -2.39 -47.58 -11.71
C ILE A 573 -3.05 -48.74 -12.47
N GLN A 574 -2.72 -49.99 -12.10
CA GLN A 574 -3.32 -51.17 -12.71
C GLN A 574 -4.83 -51.24 -12.44
N LYS A 575 -5.28 -50.91 -11.23
CA LYS A 575 -6.70 -50.82 -10.91
C LYS A 575 -7.42 -49.76 -11.75
N ILE A 576 -6.83 -48.57 -11.92
CA ILE A 576 -7.40 -47.52 -12.78
C ILE A 576 -7.46 -47.99 -14.23
N ALA A 577 -6.40 -48.61 -14.75
CA ALA A 577 -6.39 -49.13 -16.12
C ALA A 577 -7.49 -50.18 -16.35
N ASN A 578 -7.62 -51.15 -15.45
CA ASN A 578 -8.59 -52.25 -15.57
C ASN A 578 -10.04 -51.77 -15.49
N GLU A 579 -10.36 -50.85 -14.58
CA GLU A 579 -11.74 -50.42 -14.35
C GLU A 579 -12.16 -49.23 -15.24
N PHE A 580 -11.25 -48.30 -15.57
CA PHE A 580 -11.58 -47.06 -16.29
C PHE A 580 -11.23 -47.12 -17.78
N VAL A 581 -10.21 -47.87 -18.19
CA VAL A 581 -9.72 -47.91 -19.58
C VAL A 581 -10.00 -49.28 -20.20
N SER A 582 -11.19 -49.83 -19.93
CA SER A 582 -11.66 -51.07 -20.54
C SER A 582 -12.41 -50.80 -21.84
N GLU A 583 -12.53 -51.77 -22.74
CA GLU A 583 -13.29 -51.63 -23.99
C GLU A 583 -14.78 -51.30 -23.76
N ALA A 584 -15.33 -51.67 -22.61
CA ALA A 584 -16.71 -51.38 -22.22
C ALA A 584 -16.89 -50.00 -21.56
N SER A 585 -15.80 -49.28 -21.28
CA SER A 585 -15.87 -47.98 -20.61
C SER A 585 -16.36 -46.87 -21.54
N ALA A 586 -17.14 -45.93 -21.00
CA ALA A 586 -17.52 -44.74 -21.73
C ALA A 586 -16.28 -43.87 -22.01
N ALA A 587 -16.26 -43.17 -23.14
CA ALA A 587 -15.12 -42.35 -23.56
C ALA A 587 -14.69 -41.31 -22.51
N GLU A 588 -15.63 -40.78 -21.73
CA GLU A 588 -15.37 -39.84 -20.63
C GLU A 588 -14.58 -40.51 -19.50
N VAL A 589 -15.02 -41.70 -19.08
CA VAL A 589 -14.39 -42.51 -18.02
C VAL A 589 -12.98 -42.93 -18.44
N ALA A 590 -12.82 -43.40 -19.68
CA ALA A 590 -11.52 -43.74 -20.25
C ALA A 590 -10.58 -42.53 -20.33
N SER A 591 -11.10 -41.36 -20.72
CA SER A 591 -10.30 -40.13 -20.78
C SER A 591 -9.86 -39.64 -19.39
N ALA A 592 -10.74 -39.73 -18.40
CA ALA A 592 -10.45 -39.37 -17.02
C ALA A 592 -9.41 -40.32 -16.40
N GLY A 593 -9.54 -41.64 -16.67
CA GLY A 593 -8.57 -42.65 -16.24
C GLY A 593 -7.17 -42.41 -16.84
N LEU A 594 -7.09 -42.19 -18.16
CA LEU A 594 -5.82 -41.90 -18.84
C LEU A 594 -5.17 -40.59 -18.37
N ASN A 595 -5.96 -39.54 -18.14
CA ASN A 595 -5.46 -38.28 -17.59
C ASN A 595 -4.97 -38.45 -16.15
N ALA A 596 -5.70 -39.18 -15.30
CA ALA A 596 -5.29 -39.47 -13.94
C ALA A 596 -3.97 -40.24 -13.88
N ILE A 597 -3.84 -41.30 -14.70
CA ILE A 597 -2.59 -42.07 -14.82
C ILE A 597 -1.44 -41.17 -15.29
N ARG A 598 -1.68 -40.31 -16.29
CA ARG A 598 -0.68 -39.35 -16.75
C ARG A 598 -0.22 -38.43 -15.63
N GLU A 599 -1.13 -37.82 -14.87
CA GLU A 599 -0.78 -36.91 -13.77
C GLU A 599 -0.03 -37.59 -12.62
N VAL A 600 -0.33 -38.86 -12.34
CA VAL A 600 0.44 -39.68 -11.40
C VAL A 600 1.86 -39.92 -11.94
N CYS A 601 1.99 -40.29 -13.22
CA CYS A 601 3.27 -40.57 -13.88
C CYS A 601 4.14 -39.31 -14.06
N VAL A 602 3.56 -38.11 -14.12
CA VAL A 602 4.33 -36.85 -14.14
C VAL A 602 5.18 -36.72 -12.88
N ARG A 603 4.62 -37.14 -11.73
CA ARG A 603 5.26 -37.03 -10.41
C ARG A 603 6.12 -38.24 -10.05
N GLN A 604 5.63 -39.44 -10.37
CA GLN A 604 6.40 -40.67 -10.22
C GLN A 604 6.35 -41.50 -11.51
N PRO A 605 7.33 -41.32 -12.42
CA PRO A 605 7.37 -41.99 -13.72
C PRO A 605 7.66 -43.49 -13.62
N LEU A 606 8.35 -43.91 -12.56
CA LEU A 606 8.77 -45.30 -12.32
C LEU A 606 7.61 -46.22 -11.92
N ALA A 607 6.43 -45.68 -11.64
CA ALA A 607 5.27 -46.46 -11.19
C ALA A 607 4.57 -47.23 -12.33
N MET A 608 4.98 -47.01 -13.59
CA MET A 608 4.34 -47.60 -14.77
C MET A 608 5.18 -48.74 -15.35
N ASN A 609 4.50 -49.84 -15.74
CA ASN A 609 5.13 -50.94 -16.45
C ASN A 609 5.20 -50.71 -17.96
N GLU A 610 6.25 -51.21 -18.61
CA GLU A 610 6.44 -51.08 -20.07
C GLU A 610 5.26 -51.66 -20.85
N THR A 611 4.76 -52.83 -20.45
CA THR A 611 3.63 -53.52 -21.12
C THR A 611 2.34 -52.71 -21.03
N LEU A 612 2.03 -52.20 -19.84
CA LEU A 612 0.84 -51.39 -19.58
C LEU A 612 0.92 -50.04 -20.33
N LEU A 613 2.08 -49.39 -20.33
CA LEU A 613 2.30 -48.16 -21.08
C LEU A 613 2.05 -48.36 -22.57
N GLN A 614 2.55 -49.45 -23.14
CA GLN A 614 2.35 -49.77 -24.56
C GLN A 614 0.89 -49.99 -24.91
N ASP A 615 0.11 -50.61 -24.01
CA ASP A 615 -1.32 -50.82 -24.19
C ASP A 615 -2.10 -49.50 -24.15
N LEU A 616 -1.85 -48.68 -23.12
CA LEU A 616 -2.51 -47.36 -22.97
C LEU A 616 -2.17 -46.40 -24.14
N VAL A 617 -0.97 -46.49 -24.69
CA VAL A 617 -0.55 -45.70 -25.87
C VAL A 617 -1.28 -46.12 -27.16
N MET A 618 -1.83 -47.34 -27.25
CA MET A 618 -2.61 -47.78 -28.42
C MET A 618 -3.84 -46.89 -28.64
N TYR A 619 -4.42 -46.36 -27.56
CA TYR A 619 -5.55 -45.43 -27.60
C TYR A 619 -5.26 -44.10 -28.30
N LYS A 620 -4.01 -43.80 -28.70
CA LYS A 620 -3.69 -42.63 -29.55
C LYS A 620 -4.41 -42.63 -30.91
N LYS A 621 -4.95 -43.77 -31.33
CA LYS A 621 -5.74 -43.95 -32.56
C LYS A 621 -7.25 -44.07 -32.30
N SER A 622 -7.72 -43.83 -31.06
CA SER A 622 -9.14 -43.88 -30.72
C SER A 622 -9.96 -42.91 -31.56
N LYS A 623 -11.22 -43.25 -31.86
CA LYS A 623 -12.13 -42.35 -32.58
C LYS A 623 -12.51 -41.14 -31.72
N ASP A 624 -12.64 -41.35 -30.41
CA ASP A 624 -12.94 -40.29 -29.46
C ASP A 624 -11.73 -39.38 -29.24
N LYS A 625 -11.97 -38.08 -29.41
CA LYS A 625 -10.94 -37.05 -29.32
C LYS A 625 -10.41 -36.88 -27.89
N GLY A 626 -11.24 -37.05 -26.87
CA GLY A 626 -10.83 -36.96 -25.46
C GLY A 626 -9.79 -38.02 -25.11
N VAL A 627 -10.13 -39.29 -25.36
CA VAL A 627 -9.25 -40.45 -25.16
C VAL A 627 -7.97 -40.35 -26.00
N MET A 628 -8.10 -39.92 -27.26
CA MET A 628 -6.95 -39.75 -28.17
C MET A 628 -5.95 -38.72 -27.62
N MET A 629 -6.45 -37.59 -27.12
CA MET A 629 -5.63 -36.52 -26.57
C MET A 629 -4.98 -36.94 -25.24
N ALA A 630 -5.71 -37.65 -24.38
CA ALA A 630 -5.19 -38.18 -23.12
C ALA A 630 -4.03 -39.17 -23.37
N ALA A 631 -4.22 -40.15 -24.28
CA ALA A 631 -3.18 -41.11 -24.67
C ALA A 631 -1.96 -40.43 -25.32
N LYS A 632 -2.18 -39.39 -26.15
CA LYS A 632 -1.08 -38.57 -26.69
C LYS A 632 -0.35 -37.77 -25.61
N GLY A 633 -1.05 -37.31 -24.59
CA GLY A 633 -0.48 -36.63 -23.43
C GLY A 633 0.46 -37.54 -22.64
N LEU A 634 0.04 -38.79 -22.40
CA LEU A 634 0.88 -39.81 -21.75
C LEU A 634 2.10 -40.16 -22.60
N LEU A 635 1.91 -40.35 -23.91
CA LEU A 635 3.01 -40.60 -24.84
C LEU A 635 4.00 -39.43 -24.90
N SER A 636 3.53 -38.18 -24.83
CA SER A 636 4.41 -37.00 -24.80
C SER A 636 5.26 -36.97 -23.53
N LEU A 637 4.68 -37.32 -22.37
CA LEU A 637 5.39 -37.39 -21.10
C LEU A 637 6.54 -38.40 -21.15
N TYR A 638 6.25 -39.63 -21.58
CA TYR A 638 7.27 -40.69 -21.64
C TYR A 638 8.31 -40.49 -22.75
N ARG A 639 8.10 -39.58 -23.70
CA ARG A 639 9.18 -39.15 -24.61
C ARG A 639 10.26 -38.34 -23.91
N GLU A 640 9.89 -37.61 -22.87
CA GLU A 640 10.80 -36.74 -22.12
C GLU A 640 11.40 -37.48 -20.91
N VAL A 641 10.60 -38.27 -20.21
CA VAL A 641 10.99 -38.84 -18.91
C VAL A 641 11.55 -40.27 -19.00
N GLY A 642 11.13 -41.06 -19.98
CA GLY A 642 11.44 -42.50 -20.06
C GLY A 642 11.26 -43.05 -21.47
N ALA A 643 12.04 -42.54 -22.42
CA ALA A 643 11.89 -42.85 -23.84
C ALA A 643 12.23 -44.31 -24.20
N GLU A 644 12.96 -45.01 -23.32
CA GLU A 644 13.36 -46.40 -23.50
C GLU A 644 12.14 -47.35 -23.46
N MET A 645 11.23 -47.15 -22.51
CA MET A 645 9.96 -47.89 -22.37
C MET A 645 9.02 -47.77 -23.59
N LEU A 646 9.22 -46.77 -24.45
CA LEU A 646 8.43 -46.59 -25.67
C LEU A 646 9.02 -47.39 -26.83
N LYS A 647 8.15 -47.93 -27.70
CA LYS A 647 8.59 -48.51 -28.99
C LYS A 647 9.22 -47.46 -29.88
N LYS A 648 10.19 -47.85 -30.72
CA LYS A 648 10.89 -46.96 -31.68
C LYS A 648 9.96 -46.09 -32.53
N ARG A 649 8.79 -46.60 -32.91
CA ARG A 649 7.75 -45.87 -33.68
C ARG A 649 7.13 -44.68 -32.91
N ASP A 650 7.17 -44.74 -31.59
CA ASP A 650 6.45 -43.83 -30.68
C ASP A 650 7.38 -42.79 -30.01
N ARG A 651 8.71 -43.05 -29.98
CA ARG A 651 9.75 -42.17 -29.39
C ARG A 651 9.84 -40.76 -29.99
N GLY A 652 9.48 -40.58 -31.26
CA GLY A 652 9.68 -39.28 -31.93
C GLY A 652 11.16 -38.99 -32.23
N LYS A 653 11.44 -37.86 -32.90
CA LYS A 653 12.80 -37.56 -33.38
C LYS A 653 13.76 -37.20 -32.25
N ASP A 654 13.35 -36.25 -31.41
CA ASP A 654 14.22 -35.68 -30.36
C ASP A 654 14.60 -36.71 -29.30
N ALA A 655 13.63 -37.51 -28.81
CA ALA A 655 13.92 -38.56 -27.83
C ALA A 655 14.75 -39.73 -28.42
N SER A 656 14.59 -40.03 -29.72
CA SER A 656 15.43 -41.04 -30.39
C SER A 656 16.87 -40.56 -30.58
N ILE A 657 17.07 -39.26 -30.77
CA ILE A 657 18.39 -38.63 -30.83
C ILE A 657 19.00 -38.61 -29.43
N GLY A 658 18.26 -38.20 -28.40
CA GLY A 658 18.73 -38.14 -27.01
C GLY A 658 19.08 -39.50 -26.39
N LEU A 659 18.39 -40.58 -26.78
CA LEU A 659 18.77 -41.95 -26.43
C LEU A 659 20.06 -42.40 -27.15
N ARG A 660 20.25 -41.94 -28.39
CA ARG A 660 21.45 -42.29 -29.19
C ARG A 660 22.68 -41.51 -28.74
N SER A 661 22.50 -40.28 -28.25
CA SER A 661 23.56 -39.44 -27.66
C SER A 661 23.88 -39.79 -26.21
N GLY A 662 23.06 -40.60 -25.54
CA GLY A 662 23.24 -40.98 -24.14
C GLY A 662 22.87 -39.90 -23.12
N GLN A 663 22.28 -38.78 -23.56
CA GLN A 663 21.82 -37.67 -22.72
C GLN A 663 20.54 -38.02 -21.94
N LEU A 664 19.70 -38.93 -22.44
CA LEU A 664 18.49 -39.41 -21.78
C LEU A 664 18.74 -40.79 -21.15
N LYS A 665 19.06 -40.83 -19.85
CA LYS A 665 19.06 -42.05 -19.04
C LYS A 665 17.85 -42.09 -18.11
N GLU A 666 17.32 -43.28 -17.85
CA GLU A 666 16.28 -43.48 -16.85
C GLU A 666 16.81 -43.07 -15.47
N LYS A 667 16.06 -42.19 -14.78
CA LYS A 667 16.38 -41.78 -13.42
C LYS A 667 16.15 -42.96 -12.47
N ARG A 668 17.12 -43.26 -11.61
CA ARG A 668 16.93 -44.28 -10.58
C ARG A 668 16.01 -43.76 -9.48
N PHE A 669 15.28 -44.67 -8.83
CA PHE A 669 14.47 -44.31 -7.66
C PHE A 669 15.34 -43.62 -6.59
N GLY A 670 14.95 -42.40 -6.18
CA GLY A 670 15.69 -41.62 -5.19
C GLY A 670 16.80 -40.71 -5.75
N GLU A 671 17.01 -40.64 -7.06
CA GLU A 671 18.00 -39.74 -7.68
C GLU A 671 17.39 -38.35 -7.91
N GLU A 672 17.77 -37.35 -7.09
CA GLU A 672 17.36 -35.95 -7.27
C GLU A 672 18.27 -35.25 -8.29
N ALA A 673 17.68 -34.48 -9.21
CA ALA A 673 18.43 -33.63 -10.12
C ALA A 673 18.99 -32.42 -9.33
N VAL A 674 20.25 -32.07 -9.57
CA VAL A 674 20.86 -30.85 -8.99
C VAL A 674 20.05 -29.64 -9.43
N GLY A 675 19.64 -28.81 -8.46
CA GLY A 675 18.77 -27.66 -8.73
C GLY A 675 19.52 -26.57 -9.49
N ASP A 676 19.34 -26.52 -10.80
CA ASP A 676 19.81 -25.42 -11.62
C ASP A 676 18.84 -24.23 -11.50
N ILE A 677 19.36 -23.00 -11.35
CA ILE A 677 18.51 -21.80 -11.33
C ILE A 677 17.96 -21.58 -12.75
N GLU A 678 16.65 -21.72 -12.92
CA GLU A 678 16.01 -21.66 -14.23
C GLU A 678 16.36 -20.37 -15.00
N GLY A 679 16.91 -20.46 -16.20
CA GLY A 679 17.23 -19.28 -17.01
C GLY A 679 18.53 -18.56 -16.64
N ILE A 680 19.45 -19.18 -15.87
CA ILE A 680 20.85 -18.72 -15.83
C ILE A 680 21.44 -18.69 -17.24
N GLU A 681 21.13 -19.68 -18.08
CA GLU A 681 21.60 -19.74 -19.48
C GLU A 681 21.19 -18.49 -20.28
N LEU A 682 20.01 -17.93 -19.99
CA LEU A 682 19.53 -16.70 -20.65
C LEU A 682 20.29 -15.46 -20.16
N LEU A 683 20.68 -15.45 -18.87
CA LEU A 683 21.50 -14.38 -18.31
C LEU A 683 22.94 -14.45 -18.84
N GLU A 684 23.50 -15.64 -18.97
CA GLU A 684 24.81 -15.90 -19.56
C GLU A 684 24.87 -15.44 -21.01
N GLN A 685 23.89 -15.84 -21.83
CA GLN A 685 23.74 -15.36 -23.21
C GLN A 685 23.60 -13.83 -23.30
N TRP A 686 22.86 -13.22 -22.37
CA TRP A 686 22.68 -11.76 -22.35
C TRP A 686 23.99 -11.02 -22.01
N LYS A 687 24.73 -11.48 -20.99
CA LYS A 687 26.04 -10.89 -20.61
C LYS A 687 27.07 -11.06 -21.73
N GLU A 688 27.10 -12.20 -22.40
CA GLU A 688 27.97 -12.41 -23.57
C GLU A 688 27.61 -11.52 -24.76
N GLU A 689 26.31 -11.34 -25.05
CA GLU A 689 25.86 -10.43 -26.11
C GLU A 689 26.20 -8.97 -25.80
N GLU A 690 26.10 -8.56 -24.53
CA GLU A 690 26.45 -7.21 -24.11
C GLU A 690 27.96 -6.96 -24.21
N ARG A 691 28.78 -7.91 -23.74
CA ARG A 691 30.25 -7.90 -23.92
C ARG A 691 30.62 -7.79 -25.40
N ARG A 692 29.98 -8.58 -26.26
CA ARG A 692 30.20 -8.56 -27.72
C ARG A 692 29.78 -7.22 -28.35
N LYS A 693 28.73 -6.59 -27.83
CA LYS A 693 28.26 -5.28 -28.31
C LYS A 693 29.19 -4.14 -27.88
N LYS A 694 29.65 -4.12 -26.61
CA LYS A 694 30.66 -3.18 -26.11
C LYS A 694 31.96 -3.27 -26.93
N ARG A 695 32.45 -4.48 -27.23
CA ARG A 695 33.65 -4.69 -28.07
C ARG A 695 33.49 -4.16 -29.50
N ARG A 696 32.30 -4.35 -30.10
CA ARG A 696 32.00 -3.81 -31.43
C ARG A 696 31.91 -2.29 -31.46
N GLU A 697 31.54 -1.66 -30.34
CA GLU A 697 31.53 -0.21 -30.18
C GLU A 697 32.93 0.37 -29.91
N LYS A 698 33.82 -0.36 -29.19
CA LYS A 698 35.25 -0.05 -29.01
C LYS A 698 36.11 -0.34 -30.25
N GLY A 699 35.61 -1.09 -31.24
CA GLY A 699 36.31 -1.37 -32.50
C GLY A 699 37.30 -2.53 -32.48
N LEU A 700 37.28 -3.38 -31.45
CA LEU A 700 38.15 -4.56 -31.33
C LEU A 700 37.54 -5.84 -31.95
N PRO A 701 38.36 -6.84 -32.35
CA PRO A 701 37.90 -8.13 -32.86
C PRO A 701 37.03 -8.91 -31.87
N SER A 702 36.05 -9.66 -32.38
CA SER A 702 35.00 -10.34 -31.60
C SER A 702 35.50 -11.37 -30.58
N ASP A 703 36.70 -11.93 -30.73
CA ASP A 703 37.13 -13.21 -30.12
C ASP A 703 38.47 -13.17 -29.37
N GLY A 704 39.03 -11.99 -29.04
CA GLY A 704 40.28 -11.91 -28.26
C GLY A 704 40.05 -12.15 -26.76
N GLU A 705 40.94 -12.89 -26.08
CA GLU A 705 41.01 -12.95 -24.61
C GLU A 705 41.97 -11.85 -24.14
N ASP A 706 41.56 -11.02 -23.16
CA ASP A 706 42.45 -10.14 -22.39
C ASP A 706 41.72 -9.65 -21.11
N ASP A 707 42.51 -9.44 -20.06
CA ASP A 707 42.21 -9.24 -18.63
C ASP A 707 41.46 -7.93 -18.25
N GLU A 708 40.45 -7.50 -19.02
CA GLU A 708 39.57 -6.36 -18.67
C GLU A 708 38.39 -6.77 -17.72
N GLU A 709 38.48 -7.89 -16.98
CA GLU A 709 37.38 -8.33 -16.10
C GLU A 709 37.29 -7.51 -14.79
N GLU A 710 38.39 -6.89 -14.32
CA GLU A 710 38.41 -6.21 -13.02
C GLU A 710 37.82 -4.78 -13.03
N GLU A 711 37.89 -4.04 -14.15
CA GLU A 711 37.40 -2.66 -14.23
C GLU A 711 35.86 -2.57 -14.30
N ASP A 712 35.21 -3.45 -15.08
CA ASP A 712 33.74 -3.54 -15.15
C ASP A 712 33.14 -3.99 -13.79
N GLU A 713 33.90 -4.73 -12.97
CA GLU A 713 33.48 -5.17 -11.64
C GLU A 713 33.46 -4.03 -10.62
N ALA A 714 34.48 -3.18 -10.60
CA ALA A 714 34.52 -2.01 -9.73
C ALA A 714 33.39 -1.02 -10.05
N GLU A 715 33.03 -0.86 -11.32
CA GLU A 715 31.93 0.03 -11.75
C GLU A 715 30.54 -0.47 -11.31
N ASP A 716 30.29 -1.78 -11.37
CA ASP A 716 29.00 -2.35 -10.93
C ASP A 716 28.86 -2.37 -9.40
N TRP A 717 29.95 -2.56 -8.66
CA TRP A 717 29.96 -2.43 -7.19
C TRP A 717 29.84 -0.96 -6.73
N THR A 718 30.50 -0.01 -7.40
CA THR A 718 30.37 1.41 -7.07
C THR A 718 28.97 1.95 -7.36
N LYS A 719 28.26 1.41 -8.36
CA LYS A 719 26.86 1.75 -8.62
C LYS A 719 25.89 1.28 -7.53
N TRP A 720 26.29 0.28 -6.74
CA TRP A 720 25.52 -0.24 -5.62
C TRP A 720 25.59 0.68 -4.38
N GLU A 721 26.72 1.38 -4.17
CA GLU A 721 26.90 2.31 -3.03
C GLU A 721 26.18 3.66 -3.20
N VAL A 722 25.73 4.01 -4.41
CA VAL A 722 25.17 5.35 -4.73
C VAL A 722 23.65 5.47 -4.46
N GLU A 723 22.97 4.40 -4.01
CA GLU A 723 21.50 4.42 -3.75
C GLU A 723 21.08 4.46 -2.27
N ASP A 724 21.98 4.77 -1.33
CA ASP A 724 21.64 5.07 0.07
C ASP A 724 22.16 6.45 0.51
N ASP A 725 21.55 7.56 0.06
CA ASP A 725 21.26 8.69 0.95
C ASP A 725 20.26 9.70 0.34
N ASP A 726 19.13 9.86 1.01
CA ASP A 726 18.11 10.88 0.71
C ASP A 726 18.37 12.04 1.70
N SER A 727 19.41 12.84 1.45
CA SER A 727 19.70 14.07 2.20
C SER A 727 20.28 15.18 1.32
N ASP A 728 19.55 16.29 1.33
CA ASP A 728 19.80 17.58 0.67
C ASP A 728 21.00 18.29 1.33
N ASP A 729 22.16 18.41 0.67
CA ASP A 729 23.06 19.56 0.89
C ASP A 729 23.98 19.86 -0.31
N SER A 730 24.18 21.15 -0.56
CA SER A 730 24.92 21.71 -1.67
C SER A 730 26.35 22.07 -1.30
N GLY A 731 27.32 21.85 -2.20
CA GLY A 731 28.61 22.54 -2.17
C GLY A 731 29.77 21.71 -2.67
N GLY A 732 30.20 21.92 -3.92
CA GLY A 732 31.26 21.15 -4.56
C GLY A 732 32.69 21.62 -4.27
N TRP A 733 33.66 20.87 -4.79
CA TRP A 733 35.03 21.30 -5.08
C TRP A 733 35.54 20.63 -6.36
N ILE A 734 36.24 21.41 -7.18
CA ILE A 734 37.01 21.01 -8.36
C ILE A 734 38.49 20.94 -7.93
N ASN A 735 39.24 19.90 -8.32
CA ASN A 735 40.64 19.98 -8.76
C ASN A 735 41.10 18.61 -9.32
N VAL A 736 41.48 18.48 -10.60
CA VAL A 736 42.76 18.81 -11.28
C VAL A 736 43.83 17.71 -11.13
N GLU A 737 44.23 17.21 -12.28
CA GLU A 737 45.34 16.29 -12.57
C GLU A 737 46.72 16.89 -12.29
N SER A 738 47.65 16.04 -11.84
CA SER A 738 49.10 16.08 -12.15
C SER A 738 49.72 14.77 -11.62
N ASP A 739 50.13 13.82 -12.45
CA ASP A 739 51.39 13.75 -13.21
C ASP A 739 52.54 13.08 -12.39
N ALA A 740 53.08 11.98 -12.92
CA ALA A 740 54.42 11.44 -12.64
C ALA A 740 54.76 10.30 -13.63
N GLU A 741 55.58 10.63 -14.63
CA GLU A 741 56.35 9.71 -15.48
C GLU A 741 57.32 8.83 -14.66
N ILE A 742 57.71 7.66 -15.19
CA ILE A 742 59.11 7.25 -15.47
C ILE A 742 59.14 5.82 -16.07
N GLU A 743 59.83 5.71 -17.21
CA GLU A 743 60.20 4.51 -17.96
C GLU A 743 61.21 3.63 -17.22
N ILE A 744 61.11 2.29 -17.35
CA ILE A 744 62.28 1.37 -17.37
C ILE A 744 62.02 0.22 -18.36
N SER A 745 62.93 0.10 -19.32
CA SER A 745 63.10 -0.97 -20.29
C SER A 745 64.15 -1.97 -19.78
N ASP A 746 64.04 -3.26 -20.12
CA ASP A 746 65.17 -4.20 -20.34
C ASP A 746 64.61 -5.43 -21.10
N SER A 747 64.97 -5.69 -22.38
CA SER A 747 66.13 -6.50 -22.84
C SER A 747 66.01 -7.97 -22.38
N ASP A 748 66.13 -9.05 -23.17
CA ASP A 748 66.82 -9.33 -24.43
C ASP A 748 66.48 -10.77 -24.92
N ASP A 749 67.03 -11.14 -26.08
CA ASP A 749 67.27 -12.49 -26.67
C ASP A 749 66.28 -13.06 -27.72
N ASP A 750 66.56 -12.75 -29.01
CA ASP A 750 67.14 -13.64 -30.06
C ASP A 750 66.70 -15.13 -30.07
N ASP A 751 66.44 -15.84 -31.18
CA ASP A 751 66.68 -15.63 -32.60
C ASP A 751 65.90 -16.70 -33.43
N ASP A 752 65.72 -16.40 -34.73
CA ASP A 752 65.67 -17.30 -35.89
C ASP A 752 64.41 -17.99 -36.50
N LYS A 753 64.43 -17.97 -37.83
CA LYS A 753 63.42 -18.07 -38.93
C LYS A 753 63.06 -19.53 -39.39
N PRO A 754 62.46 -19.78 -40.59
CA PRO A 754 61.11 -19.51 -41.15
C PRO A 754 60.45 -20.83 -41.74
N PRO A 755 59.33 -20.80 -42.53
CA PRO A 755 58.33 -21.90 -42.63
C PRO A 755 58.52 -22.87 -43.80
N VAL A 756 58.11 -24.15 -43.67
CA VAL A 756 57.83 -25.05 -44.83
C VAL A 756 56.74 -26.12 -44.58
N LYS A 757 55.62 -25.95 -45.31
CA LYS A 757 54.73 -26.91 -46.03
C LYS A 757 54.12 -28.16 -45.36
N LYS A 758 52.78 -28.11 -45.28
CA LYS A 758 51.76 -29.06 -45.80
C LYS A 758 52.21 -30.51 -46.12
N ALA A 759 51.65 -31.49 -45.39
CA ALA A 759 50.66 -32.45 -45.93
C ALA A 759 50.43 -33.67 -45.01
N LYS A 760 49.36 -33.64 -44.18
CA LYS A 760 48.48 -34.77 -43.80
C LYS A 760 47.53 -34.29 -42.71
N LYS A 761 46.39 -33.72 -43.10
CA LYS A 761 45.38 -33.23 -42.15
C LYS A 761 43.98 -33.39 -42.74
N GLU A 762 43.58 -34.63 -42.96
CA GLU A 762 42.19 -34.95 -43.33
C GLU A 762 41.60 -36.10 -42.49
N ARG A 763 42.33 -36.61 -41.49
CA ARG A 763 41.81 -37.67 -40.60
C ARG A 763 41.83 -37.36 -39.11
N GLU A 764 42.50 -36.27 -38.71
CA GLU A 764 42.49 -35.76 -37.32
C GLU A 764 41.46 -34.64 -37.13
N GLU A 765 40.98 -33.99 -38.20
CA GLU A 765 40.00 -32.90 -38.08
C GLU A 765 38.55 -33.38 -37.87
N GLU A 766 38.21 -34.63 -38.18
CA GLU A 766 36.89 -35.19 -37.82
C GLU A 766 36.85 -35.68 -36.37
N ALA A 767 37.96 -36.26 -35.87
CA ALA A 767 38.05 -36.73 -34.48
C ALA A 767 38.15 -35.57 -33.48
N ASN A 768 38.84 -34.47 -33.83
CA ASN A 768 38.86 -33.26 -32.99
C ASN A 768 37.56 -32.47 -33.04
N LYS A 769 36.80 -32.50 -34.15
CA LYS A 769 35.47 -31.85 -34.19
C LYS A 769 34.45 -32.58 -33.34
N ASP A 770 34.45 -33.92 -33.33
CA ASP A 770 33.58 -34.72 -32.47
C ASP A 770 33.98 -34.63 -30.98
N ALA A 771 35.25 -34.35 -30.67
CA ALA A 771 35.74 -34.11 -29.31
C ALA A 771 35.45 -32.67 -28.84
N GLU A 772 35.67 -31.67 -29.69
CA GLU A 772 35.36 -30.25 -29.42
C GLU A 772 33.85 -29.98 -29.37
N GLU A 773 33.02 -30.69 -30.12
CA GLU A 773 31.55 -30.61 -29.98
C GLU A 773 31.07 -31.27 -28.68
N LYS A 774 31.69 -32.38 -28.25
CA LYS A 774 31.36 -33.04 -26.97
C LYS A 774 31.78 -32.22 -25.75
N GLU A 775 32.89 -31.49 -25.82
CA GLU A 775 33.32 -30.58 -24.75
C GLU A 775 32.51 -29.27 -24.68
N ARG A 776 31.88 -28.84 -25.79
CA ARG A 776 31.01 -27.66 -25.81
C ARG A 776 29.64 -27.91 -25.18
N GLU A 777 29.14 -29.14 -25.19
CA GLU A 777 27.78 -29.47 -24.71
C GLU A 777 27.71 -29.86 -23.22
N GLN A 778 28.84 -30.01 -22.52
CA GLN A 778 28.89 -30.41 -21.09
C GLN A 778 29.30 -29.31 -20.11
N LYS A 779 29.30 -28.04 -20.51
CA LYS A 779 29.60 -26.94 -19.58
C LYS A 779 28.35 -26.61 -18.76
N ILE A 780 28.27 -27.16 -17.55
CA ILE A 780 27.49 -26.56 -16.46
C ILE A 780 27.84 -25.06 -16.43
N SER A 781 26.83 -24.18 -16.46
CA SER A 781 27.03 -22.73 -16.51
C SER A 781 28.07 -22.31 -15.47
N LYS A 782 29.19 -21.74 -15.94
CA LYS A 782 30.29 -21.33 -15.05
C LYS A 782 29.80 -20.25 -14.08
N LEU A 783 28.85 -19.42 -14.49
CA LEU A 783 28.28 -18.34 -13.68
C LEU A 783 27.65 -18.81 -12.36
N ALA A 784 27.00 -19.97 -12.34
CA ALA A 784 26.34 -20.48 -11.13
C ALA A 784 27.31 -20.99 -10.06
N THR A 785 28.52 -21.39 -10.47
CA THR A 785 29.53 -22.00 -9.58
C THR A 785 30.67 -21.05 -9.23
N THR A 786 30.89 -20.00 -10.02
CA THR A 786 32.03 -19.08 -9.87
C THR A 786 31.67 -17.69 -9.33
N ARG A 787 30.42 -17.21 -9.50
CA ARG A 787 30.07 -15.82 -9.20
C ARG A 787 28.79 -15.69 -8.34
N ILE A 788 28.83 -14.79 -7.35
CA ILE A 788 27.67 -14.41 -6.55
C ILE A 788 26.82 -13.42 -7.37
N LEU A 789 25.55 -13.76 -7.62
CA LEU A 789 24.61 -12.92 -8.37
C LEU A 789 24.20 -11.67 -7.57
N THR A 790 24.26 -10.49 -8.19
CA THR A 790 23.79 -9.23 -7.58
C THR A 790 22.26 -9.11 -7.63
N PRO A 791 21.61 -8.27 -6.80
CA PRO A 791 20.17 -8.01 -6.89
C PRO A 791 19.73 -7.46 -8.27
N ALA A 792 20.62 -6.73 -8.95
CA ALA A 792 20.39 -6.23 -10.31
C ALA A 792 20.39 -7.38 -11.34
N ASP A 793 21.31 -8.34 -11.21
CA ASP A 793 21.35 -9.55 -12.03
C ASP A 793 20.09 -10.39 -11.83
N LEU A 794 19.62 -10.55 -10.59
CA LEU A 794 18.37 -11.26 -10.29
C LEU A 794 17.13 -10.55 -10.87
N ALA A 795 17.09 -9.22 -10.81
CA ALA A 795 16.04 -8.42 -11.44
C ALA A 795 16.07 -8.54 -12.97
N LYS A 796 17.27 -8.56 -13.57
CA LYS A 796 17.45 -8.74 -15.02
C LYS A 796 17.08 -10.15 -15.45
N LEU A 797 17.45 -11.16 -14.68
CA LEU A 797 17.06 -12.54 -14.89
C LEU A 797 15.53 -12.68 -14.83
N ALA A 798 14.86 -12.01 -13.88
CA ALA A 798 13.40 -11.94 -13.84
C ALA A 798 12.79 -11.24 -15.07
N GLU A 799 13.40 -10.15 -15.54
CA GLU A 799 12.99 -9.46 -16.77
C GLU A 799 13.14 -10.37 -18.00
N LEU A 800 14.27 -11.06 -18.14
CA LEU A 800 14.56 -11.97 -19.25
C LEU A 800 13.62 -13.18 -19.23
N ARG A 801 13.29 -13.73 -18.05
CA ARG A 801 12.26 -14.77 -17.89
C ARG A 801 10.89 -14.27 -18.34
N ALA A 802 10.52 -13.04 -17.96
CA ALA A 802 9.25 -12.43 -18.38
C ALA A 802 9.22 -12.16 -19.89
N GLN A 803 10.34 -11.73 -20.48
CA GLN A 803 10.44 -11.54 -21.93
C GLN A 803 10.40 -12.87 -22.67
N ALA A 804 11.07 -13.92 -22.17
CA ALA A 804 11.05 -15.26 -22.74
C ALA A 804 9.63 -15.87 -22.70
N SER A 805 8.91 -15.70 -21.60
CA SER A 805 7.52 -16.16 -21.48
C SER A 805 6.58 -15.40 -22.43
N VAL A 806 6.73 -14.07 -22.56
CA VAL A 806 5.99 -13.25 -23.53
C VAL A 806 6.33 -13.61 -24.98
N THR A 807 7.60 -13.91 -25.26
CA THR A 807 8.07 -14.30 -26.60
C THR A 807 7.56 -15.69 -26.97
N ALA A 808 7.48 -16.61 -26.01
CA ALA A 808 6.82 -17.91 -26.16
C ALA A 808 5.30 -17.78 -26.41
N LEU A 809 4.67 -16.69 -25.96
CA LEU A 809 3.25 -16.38 -26.18
C LEU A 809 2.93 -15.77 -27.58
N LEU A 810 3.94 -15.36 -28.37
CA LEU A 810 3.77 -14.78 -29.71
C LEU A 810 3.34 -15.82 -30.78
N PRO A 811 2.68 -15.42 -31.89
CA PRO A 811 1.84 -16.31 -32.72
C PRO A 811 2.57 -17.31 -33.66
N GLY A 812 3.86 -17.56 -33.47
CA GLY A 812 4.69 -18.33 -34.42
C GLY A 812 4.68 -19.85 -34.24
N ALA A 813 4.35 -20.37 -33.07
CA ALA A 813 4.50 -21.80 -32.75
C ALA A 813 3.21 -22.40 -32.17
N LYS A 814 2.20 -22.62 -33.01
CA LYS A 814 0.89 -23.17 -32.60
C LYS A 814 0.96 -24.55 -31.94
N SER A 815 2.01 -25.34 -32.18
CA SER A 815 2.19 -26.66 -31.54
C SER A 815 2.75 -26.58 -30.12
N LYS A 816 3.61 -25.60 -29.82
CA LYS A 816 4.26 -25.45 -28.50
C LYS A 816 3.36 -24.75 -27.47
N ARG A 817 2.35 -23.99 -27.93
CA ARG A 817 1.46 -23.20 -27.06
C ARG A 817 0.57 -24.03 -26.12
N ALA A 818 0.13 -25.21 -26.55
CA ALA A 818 -0.67 -26.11 -25.70
C ALA A 818 0.21 -26.97 -24.76
N GLN A 819 1.46 -27.24 -25.16
CA GLN A 819 2.44 -27.98 -24.35
C GLN A 819 3.06 -27.09 -23.26
N ALA A 820 3.42 -25.85 -23.56
CA ALA A 820 4.01 -24.90 -22.61
C ALA A 820 3.03 -24.44 -21.52
N ALA A 821 1.74 -24.27 -21.85
CA ALA A 821 0.72 -23.90 -20.87
C ALA A 821 0.39 -25.04 -19.88
N ALA A 822 0.72 -26.29 -20.22
CA ALA A 822 0.56 -27.46 -19.35
C ALA A 822 1.83 -27.80 -18.55
N SER A 823 3.00 -27.35 -19.00
CA SER A 823 4.32 -27.56 -18.34
C SER A 823 4.77 -26.37 -17.50
N GLY A 824 4.17 -25.18 -17.68
CA GLY A 824 4.41 -24.00 -16.83
C GLY A 824 3.54 -23.92 -15.58
N ARG A 825 2.82 -24.99 -15.21
CA ARG A 825 2.25 -25.11 -13.87
C ARG A 825 3.37 -25.55 -12.94
N HIS A 826 3.60 -24.81 -11.86
CA HIS A 826 4.53 -25.27 -10.83
C HIS A 826 4.09 -26.67 -10.37
N ILE A 827 5.04 -27.54 -10.08
CA ILE A 827 4.77 -28.89 -9.52
C ILE A 827 3.89 -28.79 -8.26
N ASP A 828 3.95 -27.64 -7.58
CA ASP A 828 3.21 -27.27 -6.37
C ASP A 828 1.76 -26.80 -6.61
N ASP A 829 1.33 -26.55 -7.86
CA ASP A 829 -0.04 -26.18 -8.17
C ASP A 829 -0.98 -27.39 -8.00
N ALA A 830 -2.07 -27.19 -7.26
CA ALA A 830 -3.02 -28.25 -6.94
C ALA A 830 -3.73 -28.79 -8.19
N VAL A 831 -3.65 -30.10 -8.41
CA VAL A 831 -4.44 -30.79 -9.45
C VAL A 831 -5.90 -30.79 -9.03
N THR A 832 -6.77 -30.20 -9.85
CA THR A 832 -8.20 -30.16 -9.59
C THR A 832 -8.93 -31.28 -10.33
N ALA A 833 -10.13 -31.64 -9.86
CA ALA A 833 -10.99 -32.59 -10.59
C ALA A 833 -11.30 -32.12 -12.02
N GLU A 834 -11.40 -30.80 -12.21
CA GLU A 834 -11.59 -30.17 -13.52
C GLU A 834 -10.42 -30.39 -14.48
N ASP A 835 -9.19 -30.47 -13.97
CA ASP A 835 -8.01 -30.77 -14.79
C ASP A 835 -8.05 -32.21 -15.32
N ILE A 836 -8.56 -33.15 -14.53
CA ILE A 836 -8.72 -34.56 -14.92
C ILE A 836 -9.87 -34.73 -15.91
N GLU A 837 -10.97 -34.01 -15.70
CA GLU A 837 -12.14 -33.98 -16.59
C GLU A 837 -11.93 -33.14 -17.86
N GLY A 838 -10.84 -32.33 -17.91
CA GLY A 838 -10.72 -31.10 -18.70
C GLY A 838 -10.96 -31.15 -20.21
N LEU A 839 -10.98 -32.34 -20.83
CA LEU A 839 -11.27 -32.50 -22.26
C LEU A 839 -12.52 -33.33 -22.57
N ALA A 840 -13.11 -34.01 -21.58
CA ALA A 840 -14.39 -34.71 -21.72
C ALA A 840 -15.56 -33.72 -21.93
N ALA A 841 -15.50 -32.56 -21.27
CA ALA A 841 -16.48 -31.47 -21.46
C ALA A 841 -16.44 -30.86 -22.88
N LEU A 842 -15.35 -31.04 -23.63
CA LEU A 842 -15.16 -30.54 -24.99
C LEU A 842 -15.45 -31.61 -26.07
N SER A 843 -15.61 -32.89 -25.70
CA SER A 843 -15.88 -33.97 -26.66
C SER A 843 -17.35 -34.06 -27.09
N HIS A 844 -18.28 -33.57 -26.27
CA HIS A 844 -19.67 -33.43 -26.71
C HIS A 844 -19.83 -32.25 -27.67
N LYS A 845 -20.33 -32.51 -28.87
CA LYS A 845 -21.02 -31.46 -29.65
C LYS A 845 -22.24 -31.06 -28.83
N ALA A 846 -22.10 -30.08 -27.94
CA ALA A 846 -23.19 -29.62 -27.07
C ALA A 846 -24.45 -29.42 -27.92
N THR A 847 -25.50 -30.17 -27.54
CA THR A 847 -26.79 -30.12 -28.23
C THR A 847 -27.36 -28.71 -28.11
N ARG A 848 -28.25 -28.32 -29.03
CA ARG A 848 -28.85 -26.97 -29.01
C ARG A 848 -29.54 -26.67 -27.67
N GLU A 849 -30.05 -27.70 -27.00
CA GLU A 849 -30.69 -27.65 -25.68
C GLU A 849 -29.71 -27.44 -24.54
N GLU A 850 -28.58 -28.15 -24.49
CA GLU A 850 -27.52 -27.88 -23.48
C GLU A 850 -26.92 -26.48 -23.63
N LYS A 851 -26.78 -26.00 -24.88
CA LYS A 851 -26.37 -24.61 -25.13
C LYS A 851 -27.41 -23.62 -24.62
N LEU A 852 -28.70 -23.91 -24.77
CA LEU A 852 -29.79 -23.10 -24.23
C LEU A 852 -29.87 -23.18 -22.69
N ALA A 853 -29.50 -24.30 -22.08
CA ALA A 853 -29.45 -24.50 -20.63
C ALA A 853 -28.27 -23.75 -20.00
N ARG A 854 -27.06 -23.85 -20.56
CA ARG A 854 -25.89 -23.03 -20.15
C ARG A 854 -26.13 -21.52 -20.30
N VAL A 855 -26.86 -21.13 -21.36
CA VAL A 855 -27.30 -19.74 -21.57
C VAL A 855 -28.45 -19.33 -20.63
N LYS A 856 -29.13 -20.29 -19.98
CA LYS A 856 -30.14 -20.03 -18.94
C LYS A 856 -29.53 -19.98 -17.53
N GLU A 857 -28.52 -20.81 -17.23
CA GLU A 857 -27.80 -20.79 -15.94
C GLU A 857 -26.92 -19.55 -15.78
N SER A 858 -26.35 -19.03 -16.88
CA SER A 858 -25.60 -17.76 -16.88
C SER A 858 -26.48 -16.50 -16.81
N LYS A 859 -27.78 -16.62 -16.51
CA LYS A 859 -28.71 -15.47 -16.44
C LYS A 859 -28.73 -14.79 -15.08
N THR A 860 -27.57 -14.27 -14.69
CA THR A 860 -27.48 -13.17 -13.73
C THR A 860 -26.65 -12.09 -14.40
N ASP A 861 -27.25 -10.91 -14.52
CA ASP A 861 -26.69 -9.68 -15.07
C ASP A 861 -26.87 -9.45 -16.58
N ARG A 862 -27.81 -8.52 -16.83
CA ARG A 862 -28.24 -8.04 -18.14
C ARG A 862 -27.19 -7.18 -18.84
N ASP A 863 -26.04 -6.93 -18.21
CA ASP A 863 -24.98 -6.05 -18.70
C ASP A 863 -23.89 -6.75 -19.52
N ASP A 864 -23.79 -8.08 -19.46
CA ASP A 864 -22.74 -8.83 -20.17
C ASP A 864 -23.06 -9.23 -21.62
N HIS A 865 -24.27 -8.93 -22.09
CA HIS A 865 -24.70 -9.22 -23.46
C HIS A 865 -24.64 -8.00 -24.38
N LYS A 866 -23.44 -7.40 -24.51
CA LYS A 866 -23.15 -6.53 -25.65
C LYS A 866 -22.48 -7.34 -26.74
N SER A 867 -23.05 -7.34 -27.95
CA SER A 867 -22.45 -7.92 -29.15
C SER A 867 -21.00 -7.45 -29.31
N THR A 868 -20.12 -8.22 -29.94
CA THR A 868 -18.71 -7.81 -30.16
C THR A 868 -18.59 -6.45 -30.87
N THR A 869 -19.61 -6.10 -31.65
CA THR A 869 -19.82 -4.78 -32.24
C THR A 869 -20.24 -3.73 -31.22
N ALA A 870 -21.16 -4.04 -30.30
CA ALA A 870 -21.53 -3.16 -29.19
C ALA A 870 -20.41 -2.97 -28.16
N ARG A 871 -19.67 -4.01 -27.75
CA ARG A 871 -18.45 -3.89 -26.94
C ARG A 871 -17.37 -3.08 -27.65
N ARG A 872 -17.19 -3.25 -28.96
CA ARG A 872 -16.29 -2.38 -29.76
C ARG A 872 -16.81 -0.95 -29.87
N LYS A 873 -18.12 -0.74 -29.89
CA LYS A 873 -18.74 0.59 -29.99
C LYS A 873 -18.62 1.32 -28.66
N GLU A 874 -18.89 0.63 -27.56
CA GLU A 874 -18.71 1.13 -26.19
C GLU A 874 -17.24 1.34 -25.85
N LYS A 875 -16.34 0.45 -26.28
CA LYS A 875 -14.88 0.67 -26.19
C LYS A 875 -14.44 1.90 -26.99
N LYS A 876 -15.04 2.15 -28.17
CA LYS A 876 -14.79 3.35 -28.98
C LYS A 876 -15.46 4.62 -28.43
N GLU A 877 -16.58 4.48 -27.72
CA GLU A 877 -17.30 5.56 -27.06
C GLU A 877 -16.59 5.97 -25.76
N SER A 878 -16.09 5.01 -24.99
CA SER A 878 -15.22 5.23 -23.83
C SER A 878 -13.85 5.80 -24.22
N GLU A 879 -13.29 5.39 -25.37
CA GLU A 879 -12.08 5.97 -25.96
C GLU A 879 -12.31 7.36 -26.63
N GLY A 880 -13.54 7.88 -26.69
CA GLY A 880 -13.79 9.28 -27.06
C GLY A 880 -13.67 9.66 -28.55
N LYS A 881 -13.94 8.74 -29.49
CA LYS A 881 -14.29 8.89 -30.95
C LYS A 881 -13.36 8.20 -31.97
N SER A 882 -13.91 8.03 -33.19
CA SER A 882 -13.38 7.25 -34.31
C SER A 882 -12.02 7.73 -34.85
N THR A 883 -11.11 6.76 -35.04
CA THR A 883 -9.77 6.99 -35.58
C THR A 883 -9.81 7.56 -37.00
N THR A 884 -9.03 8.60 -37.25
CA THR A 884 -8.86 9.18 -38.59
C THR A 884 -8.19 8.16 -39.53
N ASN A 885 -8.48 8.22 -40.83
CA ASN A 885 -7.91 7.28 -41.82
C ASN A 885 -6.36 7.27 -41.83
N LYS A 886 -5.74 8.33 -41.30
CA LYS A 886 -4.28 8.46 -41.15
C LYS A 886 -3.71 7.51 -40.07
N GLU A 887 -4.45 7.28 -38.99
CA GLU A 887 -4.07 6.32 -37.93
C GLU A 887 -4.38 4.88 -38.32
N LYS A 888 -5.49 4.65 -39.03
CA LYS A 888 -5.79 3.33 -39.62
C LYS A 888 -4.73 2.90 -40.63
N ALA A 889 -4.07 3.83 -41.31
CA ALA A 889 -2.96 3.55 -42.20
C ALA A 889 -1.66 3.20 -41.44
N ARG A 890 -1.43 3.78 -40.25
CA ARG A 890 -0.27 3.46 -39.39
C ARG A 890 -0.40 2.09 -38.70
N LYS A 891 -1.63 1.62 -38.45
CA LYS A 891 -1.91 0.30 -37.86
C LYS A 891 -1.99 -0.85 -38.89
N LYS A 892 -1.68 -0.63 -40.16
CA LYS A 892 -1.56 -1.73 -41.15
C LYS A 892 -0.16 -2.34 -41.06
N ASN A 893 -0.07 -3.68 -41.08
CA ASN A 893 1.18 -4.44 -40.96
C ASN A 893 2.32 -3.82 -41.80
N PHE A 894 3.48 -3.64 -41.14
CA PHE A 894 4.69 -3.03 -41.70
C PHE A 894 5.13 -3.69 -43.03
N LEU A 895 5.00 -5.02 -43.13
CA LEU A 895 5.25 -5.83 -44.33
C LEU A 895 4.38 -5.44 -45.55
N MET A 896 3.16 -4.91 -45.35
CA MET A 896 2.29 -4.45 -46.44
C MET A 896 2.52 -2.99 -46.85
N THR A 897 3.39 -2.27 -46.14
CA THR A 897 3.79 -0.89 -46.48
C THR A 897 5.14 -0.80 -47.18
N LEU A 898 5.91 -1.89 -47.19
CA LEU A 898 7.25 -1.97 -47.79
C LEU A 898 7.24 -1.65 -49.30
N GLY A 899 6.23 -2.16 -50.03
CA GLY A 899 6.10 -1.91 -51.48
C GLY A 899 5.79 -0.46 -51.84
N LYS A 900 5.12 0.29 -50.94
CA LYS A 900 4.81 1.72 -51.13
C LYS A 900 5.91 2.65 -50.62
N ALA A 901 6.76 2.18 -49.70
CA ALA A 901 7.94 2.90 -49.25
C ALA A 901 9.04 2.89 -50.33
N LYS A 902 9.25 1.77 -51.04
CA LYS A 902 10.22 1.67 -52.16
C LYS A 902 9.90 2.59 -53.34
N SER A 903 8.62 2.91 -53.59
CA SER A 903 8.23 3.81 -54.70
C SER A 903 8.47 5.30 -54.42
N LYS A 904 8.79 5.70 -53.18
CA LYS A 904 9.07 7.11 -52.84
C LYS A 904 10.52 7.53 -53.10
N GLY A 905 11.43 6.58 -53.33
CA GLY A 905 12.84 6.86 -53.62
C GLY A 905 13.13 7.28 -55.07
N LYS A 906 12.12 7.34 -55.96
CA LYS A 906 12.31 7.66 -57.39
C LYS A 906 11.23 8.60 -57.93
N ARG A 907 10.99 9.75 -57.29
CA ARG A 907 10.16 10.81 -57.90
C ARG A 907 11.07 11.81 -58.62
N SER A 908 10.79 12.08 -59.88
CA SER A 908 11.56 13.08 -60.64
C SER A 908 11.29 14.49 -60.10
N LEU A 909 12.24 15.42 -60.31
CA LEU A 909 12.10 16.82 -59.91
C LEU A 909 10.87 17.50 -60.53
N VAL A 910 10.41 17.01 -61.68
CA VAL A 910 9.21 17.50 -62.37
C VAL A 910 7.93 17.10 -61.62
N GLU A 911 7.84 15.86 -61.15
CA GLU A 911 6.68 15.36 -60.39
C GLU A 911 6.60 15.99 -58.99
N THR A 912 7.74 16.21 -58.35
CA THR A 912 7.77 16.90 -57.05
C THR A 912 7.34 18.36 -57.19
N ARG A 913 7.80 19.07 -58.22
CA ARG A 913 7.36 20.45 -58.53
C ARG A 913 5.86 20.54 -58.86
N ALA A 914 5.33 19.58 -59.62
CA ALA A 914 3.89 19.51 -59.93
C ALA A 914 3.06 19.26 -58.67
N SER A 915 3.51 18.38 -57.76
CA SER A 915 2.82 18.12 -56.49
C SER A 915 2.83 19.32 -55.55
N LEU A 916 3.92 20.09 -55.52
CA LEU A 916 4.04 21.31 -54.73
C LEU A 916 3.19 22.46 -55.28
N ARG A 917 3.11 22.62 -56.61
CA ARG A 917 2.17 23.55 -57.24
C ARG A 917 0.72 23.17 -56.96
N ALA A 918 0.36 21.88 -57.09
CA ALA A 918 -0.98 21.39 -56.78
C ALA A 918 -1.33 21.55 -55.29
N HIS A 919 -0.34 21.46 -54.39
CA HIS A 919 -0.53 21.73 -52.97
C HIS A 919 -0.75 23.24 -52.71
N GLN A 920 0.05 24.12 -53.31
CA GLN A 920 -0.14 25.57 -53.20
C GLN A 920 -1.48 26.03 -53.80
N GLU A 921 -1.91 25.45 -54.92
CA GLU A 921 -3.23 25.75 -55.51
C GLU A 921 -4.39 25.27 -54.65
N ARG A 922 -4.26 24.10 -53.99
CA ARG A 922 -5.26 23.63 -53.01
C ARG A 922 -5.31 24.48 -51.76
N GLN A 923 -4.17 25.02 -51.33
CA GLN A 923 -4.09 25.92 -50.18
C GLN A 923 -4.70 27.29 -50.52
N LYS A 924 -4.51 27.79 -51.74
CA LYS A 924 -5.17 29.01 -52.25
C LYS A 924 -6.69 28.83 -52.44
N LYS A 925 -7.17 27.63 -52.76
CA LYS A 925 -8.61 27.34 -52.96
C LYS A 925 -9.40 27.01 -51.69
N GLY A 926 -8.84 27.23 -50.49
CA GLY A 926 -9.63 27.24 -49.26
C GLY A 926 -10.35 25.93 -48.92
N GLY A 927 -9.65 24.79 -48.98
CA GLY A 927 -9.89 23.63 -48.10
C GLY A 927 -11.27 22.98 -48.00
N ARG A 928 -12.24 23.26 -48.88
CA ARG A 928 -13.54 22.58 -48.89
C ARG A 928 -13.68 21.71 -50.13
N ARG A 929 -13.64 20.39 -49.94
CA ARG A 929 -14.13 19.46 -50.95
C ARG A 929 -15.51 18.97 -50.51
N GLY A 930 -16.53 19.35 -51.27
CA GLY A 930 -17.84 18.71 -51.24
C GLY A 930 -17.72 17.26 -51.73
N ASN A 931 -18.48 16.38 -51.08
CA ASN A 931 -18.67 15.01 -51.54
C ASN A 931 -19.37 15.01 -52.90
N ARG A 932 -18.83 14.24 -53.84
CA ARG A 932 -19.57 13.70 -54.98
C ARG A 932 -19.28 12.21 -55.01
N GLY A 933 -20.36 11.42 -54.95
CA GLY A 933 -20.46 9.99 -55.30
C GLY A 933 -19.51 9.07 -54.57
#